data_AF-A0A7S0U4C0-F1
#
_entry.id   AF-A0A7S0U4C0-F1
#
_cell.length_a   1.000
_cell.length_b   1.000
_cell.length_c   1.000
_cell.angle_alpha   90.00
_cell.angle_beta   90.00
_cell.angle_gamma   90.00
#
_symmetry.space_group_name_H-M   'P 1'
#
loop_
_entity.id
_entity.type
_entity.pdbx_description
1 polymer ?
#
loop_
_entity_poly.entity_id
_entity_poly.type
_entity_poly.pdbx_seq_one_letter_code
_entity_poly.pdbx_strand_id
1 'polypeptide(L)'
;FGSRRDGRGGGVAWTFWYRHMDGSLEECMASGLCQVYLFTVIDDSHLEDACYSFMIETDGIYVGNAKGTPNHQHPRHFIQDRYKPNGEKQVWRHMALVLAEATNEIHYYLDGTLAWSGPFGSAVASADCNGTNKKMTFGRKYPGYSHGAEVEVYDFRMYKTAAGANNHMSAAQVAALWSAGSSAAAVSSSLCHSIEYSTMHDKEWHDSYGNDCAWYFRNKKANPDLCKYSEAAANCPLSCQSQQECLIPFVHKEVYFSWDRVQRILPKAENKGTLCLGDGANKSEVLQQCYDYYRQDRPVETTPAPAEDHGAEAAGGHRRAVSPATSTWDDGYRGSQLWYNGMTKYRKGVRVNVTLCSELEESIDDYCSFDTNQVQNFTRDVKVHHGDFTVAFWIRPLSVKSLINGKFVPQISFLGSVSPPRHNLVLGWWETANGEARLNSNCHGTGHHYQEAVELHALSSTDWSFIAVTFKNTTNGTASPAKATVVSNIGESHESFQMPMCLFDELNFFKAVEVNYPVLMSPVMMIPEYLPLAKIQQLYVNTLGDMLPKRGPLRSFGERSTDNKIAIQKNDYDYRSSLLAAPVLFQTRLHATPTCDFHEGTAYIADMYSKVEGQKCSAPFECDKEVHDVPELTMSCPGEPYTGERVLGLEPISLGGATGYAEILFSITDSEFIFRQGEVVDTRTFFDSHTAKAEIFLLFFTPSQGITTVMKITGDFSGDLVADISTSVQHYEVLEGAPLTYYIVVQIVNLFFIVIMIIDTFYILVSMLREWRITKEAPHWAELVKVFTDICTVVMVTVFVCLRIPSKMGSAFEAEAIMHHLTHIPWESTTMHVHDKKQDFFSAVMDLLALIDYEESLNAFCNAILIILLFRVIQCTAAHPRLALLTGTLQESFDDLLHATILIILLLGCFAGIGTWAFGSERSDFASVEVTMQTQFEMFVGNFPADWTQNPALRAFTVLYLILCFLLVQNFLLAIIVEAYMNVREGIQTNQVAQSFHMDVYNSFVARCLGWHYGWPEPEQLGELLLEWEAKLNVGFSDLWKTGLFRSQKSIGSFVRHYGQYPFLSPVTVTKYGVLKLGDTEESLVKRISYALGRKLPTLVQELERAEDRHARKVRAREQNVAFVSMAPGGATASASFE
;
A
#
# COMPACT_ATOMS: atom_id res chain seq x y z
N PHE A 1 -7.90 17.50 -73.12
CA PHE A 1 -6.42 17.61 -73.18
C PHE A 1 -5.87 16.43 -72.41
N GLY A 2 -5.23 15.39 -72.94
CA GLY A 2 -4.46 15.23 -74.17
C GLY A 2 -2.96 15.29 -73.87
N SER A 3 -2.33 14.14 -73.64
CA SER A 3 -0.90 13.86 -73.91
C SER A 3 0.17 14.85 -73.34
N ARG A 4 0.83 14.47 -72.24
CA ARG A 4 2.26 14.74 -71.84
C ARG A 4 2.46 14.04 -70.48
N ARG A 5 3.29 13.02 -70.24
CA ARG A 5 4.72 12.75 -70.54
C ARG A 5 5.72 13.80 -70.06
N ASP A 6 5.42 14.55 -69.01
CA ASP A 6 6.36 15.56 -68.45
C ASP A 6 7.11 15.11 -67.17
N GLY A 7 7.04 13.83 -66.80
CA GLY A 7 7.88 13.21 -65.76
C GLY A 7 9.06 12.42 -66.33
N ARG A 8 9.75 12.92 -67.37
CA ARG A 8 11.00 12.30 -67.84
C ARG A 8 12.16 13.19 -67.51
N GLY A 9 12.78 12.96 -66.35
CA GLY A 9 14.13 13.43 -66.07
C GLY A 9 14.30 14.17 -64.74
N GLY A 10 13.43 13.95 -63.76
CA GLY A 10 13.59 14.53 -62.43
C GLY A 10 13.28 13.48 -61.36
N GLY A 11 14.32 12.94 -60.72
CA GLY A 11 14.13 12.08 -59.55
C GLY A 11 13.45 12.82 -58.39
N VAL A 12 12.58 12.11 -57.67
CA VAL A 12 11.95 12.58 -56.42
C VAL A 12 12.57 11.83 -55.26
N ALA A 13 12.93 12.53 -54.19
CA ALA A 13 13.38 11.92 -52.96
C ALA A 13 12.46 12.33 -51.80
N TRP A 14 12.05 11.38 -50.97
CA TRP A 14 11.40 11.64 -49.69
C TRP A 14 12.35 11.28 -48.57
N THR A 15 12.40 12.08 -47.52
CA THR A 15 13.25 11.82 -46.36
C THR A 15 12.52 12.19 -45.08
N PHE A 16 12.72 11.43 -44.01
CA PHE A 16 12.10 11.68 -42.71
C PHE A 16 12.79 10.87 -41.62
N TRP A 17 12.59 11.27 -40.37
CA TRP A 17 13.01 10.52 -39.19
C TRP A 17 11.81 9.78 -38.60
N TYR A 18 12.03 8.61 -38.01
CA TYR A 18 10.99 7.90 -37.27
C TYR A 18 11.54 7.14 -36.06
N ARG A 19 10.72 6.91 -35.02
CA ARG A 19 11.03 6.01 -33.89
C ARG A 19 9.80 5.23 -33.44
N HIS A 20 10.01 4.07 -32.81
CA HIS A 20 8.95 3.26 -32.20
C HIS A 20 8.66 3.69 -30.76
N MET A 21 7.38 3.79 -30.39
CA MET A 21 6.91 4.17 -29.06
C MET A 21 6.79 2.98 -28.09
N ASP A 22 6.85 3.26 -26.78
CA ASP A 22 6.76 2.27 -25.70
C ASP A 22 5.31 1.80 -25.45
N GLY A 23 4.78 1.03 -26.39
CA GLY A 23 3.76 0.01 -26.11
C GLY A 23 4.44 -1.34 -25.95
N SER A 24 3.98 -2.20 -25.04
CA SER A 24 4.57 -3.53 -24.91
C SER A 24 4.37 -4.28 -26.24
N LEU A 25 5.49 -4.57 -26.93
CA LEU A 25 5.50 -5.32 -28.18
C LEU A 25 4.79 -6.69 -28.00
N GLU A 26 4.79 -7.22 -26.77
CA GLU A 26 4.10 -8.45 -26.36
C GLU A 26 2.58 -8.30 -26.25
N GLU A 27 2.02 -7.21 -25.69
CA GLU A 27 0.57 -6.97 -25.77
C GLU A 27 0.16 -6.64 -27.21
N CYS A 28 1.01 -5.95 -27.99
CA CYS A 28 0.78 -5.67 -29.42
C CYS A 28 0.73 -6.98 -30.24
N MET A 29 1.61 -7.95 -29.96
CA MET A 29 1.64 -9.27 -30.60
C MET A 29 0.51 -10.20 -30.13
N ALA A 30 0.08 -10.12 -28.85
CA ALA A 30 -0.99 -10.94 -28.31
C ALA A 30 -2.40 -10.43 -28.68
N SER A 31 -2.57 -9.12 -28.87
CA SER A 31 -3.87 -8.50 -29.16
C SER A 31 -4.12 -8.22 -30.65
N GLY A 32 -3.09 -8.30 -31.50
CA GLY A 32 -3.18 -8.00 -32.93
C GLY A 32 -3.53 -6.55 -33.23
N LEU A 33 -3.30 -5.62 -32.29
CA LEU A 33 -3.71 -4.22 -32.34
C LEU A 33 -2.48 -3.32 -32.32
N CYS A 34 -2.06 -2.85 -33.48
CA CYS A 34 -1.08 -1.78 -33.57
C CYS A 34 -1.61 -0.76 -34.64
N GLN A 35 -1.38 0.58 -34.54
CA GLN A 35 -1.80 1.60 -35.53
C GLN A 35 -0.68 2.48 -36.16
N VAL A 36 -0.97 3.09 -37.35
CA VAL A 36 -0.12 4.04 -38.13
C VAL A 36 -0.85 5.38 -38.38
N TYR A 37 -0.12 6.50 -38.45
CA TYR A 37 -0.65 7.88 -38.62
C TYR A 37 -0.71 8.38 -40.08
N LEU A 38 -1.66 9.30 -40.35
CA LEU A 38 -1.93 9.92 -41.66
C LEU A 38 -1.44 11.37 -41.70
N PHE A 39 -0.61 11.73 -42.68
CA PHE A 39 -0.31 13.12 -43.04
C PHE A 39 -0.89 13.47 -44.41
N THR A 40 -1.47 14.66 -44.56
CA THR A 40 -1.91 15.21 -45.86
C THR A 40 -1.00 16.37 -46.22
N VAL A 41 -0.38 16.34 -47.41
CA VAL A 41 0.38 17.48 -47.93
C VAL A 41 -0.61 18.55 -48.38
N ILE A 42 -0.55 19.73 -47.76
CA ILE A 42 -1.35 20.91 -48.12
C ILE A 42 -0.51 21.74 -49.09
N ASP A 43 -1.11 22.10 -50.23
CA ASP A 43 -0.53 22.91 -51.33
C ASP A 43 0.59 22.26 -52.16
N ASP A 44 0.22 21.65 -53.29
CA ASP A 44 0.79 22.06 -54.59
C ASP A 44 -0.05 21.51 -55.74
N SER A 45 -0.49 22.39 -56.66
CA SER A 45 -1.27 22.02 -57.87
C SER A 45 -0.49 21.13 -58.86
N HIS A 46 0.80 20.89 -58.61
CA HIS A 46 1.69 20.10 -59.44
C HIS A 46 1.84 18.62 -59.03
N LEU A 47 1.30 18.23 -57.89
CA LEU A 47 1.36 16.85 -57.37
C LEU A 47 0.08 16.05 -57.64
N GLU A 48 -0.86 16.64 -58.38
CA GLU A 48 -2.17 16.02 -58.59
C GLU A 48 -2.07 14.61 -59.18
N ASP A 49 -1.07 14.25 -59.98
CA ASP A 49 -1.10 12.97 -60.71
C ASP A 49 -0.35 11.78 -60.06
N ALA A 50 0.06 11.89 -58.78
CA ALA A 50 0.81 10.84 -58.08
C ALA A 50 0.01 10.14 -56.95
N CYS A 51 -0.16 8.81 -57.03
CA CYS A 51 -0.88 7.98 -56.03
C CYS A 51 0.07 6.98 -55.35
N TYR A 52 0.67 7.33 -54.20
CA TYR A 52 1.59 6.46 -53.45
C TYR A 52 1.12 6.26 -52.00
N SER A 53 1.24 5.04 -51.47
CA SER A 53 1.06 4.74 -50.05
C SER A 53 2.36 4.19 -49.44
N PHE A 54 2.85 4.81 -48.37
CA PHE A 54 4.00 4.35 -47.59
C PHE A 54 3.51 3.62 -46.34
N MET A 55 4.01 2.43 -46.02
CA MET A 55 3.64 1.68 -44.81
C MET A 55 4.89 1.29 -44.05
N ILE A 56 4.92 1.48 -42.72
CA ILE A 56 6.04 1.08 -41.85
C ILE A 56 5.56 -0.10 -41.01
N GLU A 57 6.14 -1.29 -41.24
CA GLU A 57 5.90 -2.49 -40.44
C GLU A 57 7.17 -2.86 -39.67
N THR A 58 7.04 -3.80 -38.73
CA THR A 58 8.15 -4.28 -37.89
C THR A 58 9.28 -4.94 -38.68
N ASP A 59 8.99 -5.45 -39.87
CA ASP A 59 9.92 -6.17 -40.75
C ASP A 59 10.37 -5.36 -41.97
N GLY A 60 9.82 -4.16 -42.20
CA GLY A 60 10.25 -3.26 -43.26
C GLY A 60 9.25 -2.16 -43.64
N ILE A 61 9.65 -1.33 -44.61
CA ILE A 61 8.81 -0.25 -45.15
C ILE A 61 8.34 -0.62 -46.57
N TYR A 62 7.05 -0.46 -46.82
CA TYR A 62 6.38 -0.82 -48.07
C TYR A 62 5.91 0.43 -48.82
N VAL A 63 6.06 0.42 -50.14
CA VAL A 63 5.47 1.42 -51.03
C VAL A 63 4.49 0.73 -51.97
N GLY A 64 3.23 1.17 -51.94
CA GLY A 64 2.12 0.57 -52.69
C GLY A 64 1.32 1.57 -53.51
N ASN A 65 0.53 1.05 -54.45
CA ASN A 65 -0.51 1.81 -55.17
C ASN A 65 -1.85 1.59 -54.46
N ALA A 66 -2.65 2.65 -54.28
CA ALA A 66 -3.86 2.65 -53.47
C ALA A 66 -5.02 1.76 -53.99
N LYS A 67 -4.95 1.21 -55.21
CA LYS A 67 -5.93 0.22 -55.71
C LYS A 67 -5.45 -1.20 -55.36
N GLY A 68 -6.09 -1.82 -54.37
CA GLY A 68 -5.85 -3.20 -53.96
C GLY A 68 -6.18 -4.24 -55.03
N THR A 69 -5.40 -4.32 -56.10
CA THR A 69 -5.42 -5.46 -57.01
C THR A 69 -4.57 -6.58 -56.41
N PRO A 70 -5.13 -7.76 -56.10
CA PRO A 70 -4.44 -8.84 -55.36
C PRO A 70 -3.27 -9.50 -56.11
N ASN A 71 -2.99 -9.12 -57.36
CA ASN A 71 -2.03 -9.80 -58.25
C ASN A 71 -0.68 -9.09 -58.42
N HIS A 72 -0.39 -8.03 -57.66
CA HIS A 72 0.96 -7.47 -57.60
C HIS A 72 1.61 -7.91 -56.29
N GLN A 73 2.28 -9.07 -56.35
CA GLN A 73 3.11 -9.56 -55.27
C GLN A 73 4.23 -8.55 -55.02
N HIS A 74 4.11 -7.80 -53.93
CA HIS A 74 5.17 -6.94 -53.44
C HIS A 74 6.43 -7.80 -53.15
N PRO A 75 7.65 -7.31 -53.42
CA PRO A 75 8.86 -8.00 -52.99
C PRO A 75 8.89 -8.05 -51.46
N ARG A 76 8.58 -9.22 -50.87
CA ARG A 76 8.28 -9.38 -49.44
C ARG A 76 9.47 -9.32 -48.47
N HIS A 77 10.72 -9.08 -48.88
CA HIS A 77 11.86 -9.31 -47.96
C HIS A 77 13.11 -8.47 -48.19
N PHE A 78 13.20 -7.16 -47.87
CA PHE A 78 14.49 -6.47 -48.11
C PHE A 78 14.88 -5.32 -47.17
N ILE A 79 14.76 -5.49 -45.86
CA ILE A 79 15.72 -4.86 -44.94
C ILE A 79 16.66 -5.96 -44.44
N GLN A 80 17.95 -5.86 -44.75
CA GLN A 80 18.96 -6.79 -44.23
C GLN A 80 18.84 -6.84 -42.70
N ASP A 81 18.95 -8.01 -42.08
CA ASP A 81 18.71 -8.19 -40.63
C ASP A 81 19.47 -7.18 -39.75
N ARG A 82 20.65 -6.72 -40.18
CA ARG A 82 21.45 -5.68 -39.49
C ARG A 82 20.74 -4.32 -39.32
N TYR A 83 19.72 -4.06 -40.13
CA TYR A 83 18.94 -2.83 -40.12
C TYR A 83 17.56 -3.03 -39.45
N LYS A 84 17.24 -4.25 -38.99
CA LYS A 84 16.05 -4.49 -38.19
C LYS A 84 16.24 -3.88 -36.80
N PRO A 85 15.18 -3.30 -36.20
CA PRO A 85 15.24 -2.82 -34.82
C PRO A 85 15.35 -4.01 -33.86
N ASN A 86 16.58 -4.37 -33.47
CA ASN A 86 16.88 -5.46 -32.52
C ASN A 86 16.58 -5.03 -31.07
N GLY A 87 15.31 -4.78 -30.74
CA GLY A 87 14.89 -4.47 -29.37
C GLY A 87 15.27 -3.07 -28.85
N GLU A 88 15.94 -2.25 -29.66
CA GLU A 88 16.19 -0.82 -29.38
C GLU A 88 14.90 -0.03 -29.54
N LYS A 89 14.08 0.01 -28.49
CA LYS A 89 12.93 0.91 -28.40
C LYS A 89 13.43 2.36 -28.31
N GLN A 90 12.64 3.30 -28.83
CA GLN A 90 12.86 4.76 -28.73
C GLN A 90 14.02 5.41 -29.51
N VAL A 91 14.76 4.70 -30.38
CA VAL A 91 15.83 5.32 -31.19
C VAL A 91 15.26 5.94 -32.47
N TRP A 92 15.55 7.22 -32.73
CA TRP A 92 15.26 7.89 -34.00
C TRP A 92 16.12 7.34 -35.13
N ARG A 93 15.47 6.91 -36.22
CA ARG A 93 16.11 6.42 -37.44
C ARG A 93 15.76 7.33 -38.61
N HIS A 94 16.72 7.63 -39.46
CA HIS A 94 16.50 8.45 -40.65
C HIS A 94 16.22 7.56 -41.85
N MET A 95 15.17 7.83 -42.58
CA MET A 95 14.83 7.16 -43.82
C MET A 95 14.92 8.15 -44.98
N ALA A 96 15.43 7.69 -46.13
CA ALA A 96 15.19 8.35 -47.41
C ALA A 96 14.82 7.37 -48.52
N LEU A 97 13.77 7.69 -49.29
CA LEU A 97 13.39 6.98 -50.49
C LEU A 97 13.69 7.86 -51.71
N VAL A 98 14.58 7.41 -52.60
CA VAL A 98 14.97 8.14 -53.79
C VAL A 98 14.48 7.40 -55.04
N LEU A 99 13.60 8.03 -55.80
CA LEU A 99 13.18 7.58 -57.12
C LEU A 99 14.18 8.09 -58.16
N ALA A 100 14.94 7.18 -58.75
CA ALA A 100 15.84 7.46 -59.85
C ALA A 100 15.14 7.16 -61.18
N GLU A 101 14.36 8.12 -61.70
CA GLU A 101 13.61 7.97 -62.95
C GLU A 101 14.51 7.60 -64.14
N ALA A 102 15.75 8.11 -64.17
CA ALA A 102 16.70 7.88 -65.26
C ALA A 102 17.17 6.41 -65.34
N THR A 103 17.30 5.73 -64.21
CA THR A 103 17.70 4.32 -64.12
C THR A 103 16.49 3.39 -63.95
N ASN A 104 15.29 3.95 -63.75
CA ASN A 104 14.09 3.22 -63.38
C ASN A 104 14.29 2.38 -62.12
N GLU A 105 15.01 2.93 -61.14
CA GLU A 105 15.30 2.29 -59.86
C GLU A 105 14.75 3.11 -58.68
N ILE A 106 14.39 2.41 -57.62
CA ILE A 106 14.17 3.00 -56.30
C ILE A 106 15.40 2.69 -55.47
N HIS A 107 15.92 3.70 -54.77
CA HIS A 107 16.94 3.54 -53.74
C HIS A 107 16.32 3.85 -52.38
N TYR A 108 16.51 2.94 -51.44
CA TYR A 108 16.05 3.04 -50.07
C TYR A 108 17.25 3.17 -49.14
N TYR A 109 17.29 4.28 -48.42
CA TYR A 109 18.35 4.59 -47.47
C TYR A 109 17.80 4.57 -46.05
N LEU A 110 18.56 3.96 -45.14
CA LEU A 110 18.31 3.96 -43.71
C LEU A 110 19.58 4.44 -43.00
N ASP A 111 19.43 5.42 -42.11
CA ASP A 111 20.50 6.06 -41.36
C ASP A 111 21.64 6.51 -42.28
N GLY A 112 21.28 7.13 -43.41
CA GLY A 112 22.22 7.62 -44.42
C GLY A 112 22.87 6.53 -45.29
N THR A 113 22.64 5.25 -44.99
CA THR A 113 23.22 4.11 -45.72
C THR A 113 22.22 3.51 -46.71
N LEU A 114 22.68 3.10 -47.89
CA LEU A 114 21.81 2.41 -48.86
C LEU A 114 21.46 1.03 -48.30
N ALA A 115 20.21 0.87 -47.86
CA ALA A 115 19.71 -0.37 -47.29
C ALA A 115 19.16 -1.29 -48.38
N TRP A 116 18.56 -0.74 -49.44
CA TRP A 116 18.08 -1.51 -50.59
C TRP A 116 18.02 -0.67 -51.88
N SER A 117 18.16 -1.31 -53.04
CA SER A 117 17.80 -0.71 -54.33
C SER A 117 17.24 -1.75 -55.28
N GLY A 118 16.30 -1.36 -56.13
CA GLY A 118 15.73 -2.27 -57.12
C GLY A 118 14.93 -1.55 -58.20
N PRO A 119 14.59 -2.26 -59.29
CA PRO A 119 13.84 -1.67 -60.39
C PRO A 119 12.45 -1.22 -59.92
N PHE A 120 12.08 0.01 -60.26
CA PHE A 120 10.78 0.62 -59.97
C PHE A 120 9.61 -0.12 -60.65
N GLY A 121 9.89 -0.84 -61.75
CA GLY A 121 8.97 -1.75 -62.42
C GLY A 121 7.82 -1.06 -63.19
N SER A 122 7.22 -1.75 -64.16
CA SER A 122 6.10 -1.23 -64.98
C SER A 122 4.77 -1.04 -64.23
N ALA A 123 4.67 -1.50 -62.97
CA ALA A 123 3.44 -1.51 -62.17
C ALA A 123 2.95 -0.11 -61.73
N VAL A 124 3.85 0.89 -61.65
CA VAL A 124 3.48 2.29 -61.35
C VAL A 124 3.10 3.05 -62.62
N ALA A 125 3.69 2.72 -63.77
CA ALA A 125 3.30 3.32 -65.05
C ALA A 125 1.84 3.02 -65.45
N SER A 126 1.23 1.98 -64.85
CA SER A 126 -0.18 1.61 -64.97
C SER A 126 -1.07 2.08 -63.81
N ALA A 127 -0.59 2.97 -62.93
CA ALA A 127 -1.39 3.56 -61.86
C ALA A 127 -2.44 4.54 -62.44
N ASP A 128 -3.52 3.98 -62.98
CA ASP A 128 -4.62 4.77 -63.54
C ASP A 128 -5.44 5.40 -62.40
N CYS A 129 -5.04 6.61 -62.00
CA CYS A 129 -5.66 7.46 -60.96
C CYS A 129 -6.98 8.09 -61.45
N ASN A 130 -7.86 7.32 -62.09
CA ASN A 130 -9.14 7.78 -62.68
C ASN A 130 -10.25 8.06 -61.64
N GLY A 131 -9.91 8.39 -60.39
CA GLY A 131 -10.86 8.71 -59.32
C GLY A 131 -10.56 10.06 -58.64
N THR A 132 -11.58 10.70 -58.07
CA THR A 132 -11.54 12.06 -57.48
C THR A 132 -10.64 12.21 -56.25
N ASN A 133 -9.97 11.15 -55.79
CA ASN A 133 -9.10 11.15 -54.61
C ASN A 133 -7.66 10.84 -55.02
N LYS A 134 -6.98 11.87 -55.55
CA LYS A 134 -5.55 11.85 -55.84
C LYS A 134 -4.78 12.26 -54.57
N LYS A 135 -4.26 11.29 -53.80
CA LYS A 135 -3.63 11.53 -52.48
C LYS A 135 -2.38 10.66 -52.30
N MET A 136 -1.31 11.25 -51.75
CA MET A 136 -0.16 10.53 -51.18
C MET A 136 -0.48 10.20 -49.72
N THR A 137 -0.35 8.94 -49.31
CA THR A 137 -0.66 8.51 -47.93
C THR A 137 0.58 7.95 -47.24
N PHE A 138 0.86 8.43 -46.03
CA PHE A 138 1.65 7.69 -45.05
C PHE A 138 0.67 6.86 -44.23
N GLY A 139 0.94 5.56 -44.13
CA GLY A 139 -0.03 4.57 -43.69
C GLY A 139 -1.12 4.26 -44.71
N ARG A 140 -2.06 3.39 -44.30
CA ARG A 140 -3.24 3.04 -45.08
C ARG A 140 -4.19 4.24 -45.23
N LYS A 141 -4.99 4.20 -46.28
CA LYS A 141 -6.12 5.10 -46.50
C LYS A 141 -7.12 4.95 -45.33
N TYR A 142 -7.42 6.06 -44.65
CA TYR A 142 -8.54 6.24 -43.71
C TYR A 142 -8.43 5.56 -42.33
N PRO A 143 -9.10 6.12 -41.28
CA PRO A 143 -9.03 5.53 -39.94
C PRO A 143 -9.66 4.13 -39.95
N GLY A 144 -9.20 3.23 -39.08
CA GLY A 144 -9.95 2.03 -38.69
C GLY A 144 -9.49 0.63 -39.13
N TYR A 145 -8.26 0.43 -39.62
CA TYR A 145 -7.67 -0.91 -39.71
C TYR A 145 -6.66 -1.13 -38.57
N SER A 146 -6.78 -2.24 -37.85
CA SER A 146 -6.20 -2.50 -36.53
C SER A 146 -4.76 -3.03 -36.49
N HIS A 147 -3.94 -2.90 -37.54
CA HIS A 147 -2.61 -3.54 -37.60
C HIS A 147 -1.47 -2.57 -38.02
N GLY A 148 -0.40 -2.42 -37.21
CA GLY A 148 0.87 -1.68 -37.50
C GLY A 148 1.53 -0.94 -36.31
N ALA A 149 2.84 -0.95 -36.05
CA ALA A 149 3.40 -0.34 -34.80
C ALA A 149 3.20 1.19 -34.67
N GLU A 150 2.98 1.71 -33.45
CA GLU A 150 2.94 3.15 -33.18
C GLU A 150 4.34 3.76 -33.40
N VAL A 151 4.42 4.69 -34.35
CA VAL A 151 5.66 5.34 -34.76
C VAL A 151 5.51 6.85 -34.68
N GLU A 152 6.47 7.51 -34.05
CA GLU A 152 6.64 8.96 -34.18
C GLU A 152 7.44 9.24 -35.45
N VAL A 153 7.01 10.24 -36.23
CA VAL A 153 7.68 10.68 -37.46
C VAL A 153 8.05 12.15 -37.31
N TYR A 154 9.25 12.51 -37.75
CA TYR A 154 9.82 13.84 -37.62
C TYR A 154 10.49 14.29 -38.94
N ASP A 155 10.45 15.60 -39.23
CA ASP A 155 11.12 16.25 -40.36
C ASP A 155 10.91 15.59 -41.73
N PHE A 156 9.63 15.39 -42.10
CA PHE A 156 9.27 14.82 -43.39
C PHE A 156 9.47 15.83 -44.53
N ARG A 157 10.43 15.57 -45.42
CA ARG A 157 10.75 16.44 -46.57
C ARG A 157 10.65 15.69 -47.88
N MET A 158 10.22 16.41 -48.92
CA MET A 158 10.27 15.95 -50.30
C MET A 158 11.20 16.85 -51.11
N TYR A 159 12.14 16.24 -51.82
CA TYR A 159 13.04 16.91 -52.75
C TYR A 159 12.66 16.52 -54.16
N LYS A 160 12.41 17.54 -54.99
CA LYS A 160 12.22 17.38 -56.42
C LYS A 160 13.45 17.91 -57.13
N THR A 161 14.02 17.12 -58.04
CA THR A 161 15.11 17.62 -58.89
C THR A 161 14.55 18.48 -60.02
N ALA A 162 15.27 19.56 -60.33
CA ALA A 162 14.86 20.51 -61.37
C ALA A 162 14.71 19.79 -62.71
N ALA A 163 13.65 20.13 -63.47
CA ALA A 163 13.36 19.51 -64.75
C ALA A 163 14.57 19.60 -65.70
N GLY A 164 15.07 18.44 -66.15
CA GLY A 164 16.23 18.34 -67.05
C GLY A 164 17.57 18.01 -66.37
N ALA A 165 17.62 17.96 -65.03
CA ALA A 165 18.78 17.46 -64.31
C ALA A 165 18.67 15.94 -64.10
N ASN A 166 19.48 15.15 -64.80
CA ASN A 166 19.49 13.67 -64.69
C ASN A 166 19.94 13.12 -63.31
N ASN A 167 20.27 13.99 -62.36
CA ASN A 167 20.80 13.58 -61.07
C ASN A 167 19.65 13.48 -60.06
N HIS A 168 19.30 12.26 -59.68
CA HIS A 168 18.56 11.98 -58.45
C HIS A 168 19.45 12.28 -57.23
N MET A 169 18.85 12.34 -56.04
CA MET A 169 19.61 12.58 -54.80
C MET A 169 20.65 11.48 -54.60
N SER A 170 21.93 11.85 -54.51
CA SER A 170 23.02 10.89 -54.36
C SER A 170 23.08 10.32 -52.94
N ALA A 171 23.68 9.14 -52.78
CA ALA A 171 23.92 8.54 -51.47
C ALA A 171 24.65 9.50 -50.50
N ALA A 172 25.59 10.31 -51.01
CA ALA A 172 26.31 11.30 -50.21
C ALA A 172 25.41 12.44 -49.72
N GLN A 173 24.45 12.86 -50.54
CA GLN A 173 23.45 13.87 -50.15
C GLN A 173 22.50 13.33 -49.09
N VAL A 174 22.07 12.07 -49.23
CA VAL A 174 21.23 11.41 -48.21
C VAL A 174 22.00 11.22 -46.90
N ALA A 175 23.27 10.81 -46.97
CA ALA A 175 24.12 10.68 -45.80
C ALA A 175 24.39 12.03 -45.12
N ALA A 176 24.52 13.11 -45.88
CA ALA A 176 24.64 14.46 -45.35
C ALA A 176 23.36 14.95 -44.66
N LEU A 177 22.19 14.60 -45.18
CA LEU A 177 20.90 14.89 -44.52
C LEU A 177 20.75 14.12 -43.21
N TRP A 178 21.17 12.86 -43.20
CA TRP A 178 21.21 12.06 -41.97
C TRP A 178 22.13 12.67 -40.92
N SER A 179 23.38 12.99 -41.28
CA SER A 179 24.35 13.54 -40.32
C SER A 179 24.02 14.96 -39.87
N ALA A 180 23.29 15.73 -40.68
CA ALA A 180 22.79 17.05 -40.29
C ALA A 180 21.66 16.97 -39.25
N GLY A 181 20.85 15.90 -39.25
CA GLY A 181 19.75 15.71 -38.30
C GLY A 181 20.05 14.84 -37.09
N SER A 182 21.19 14.14 -37.04
CA SER A 182 21.50 13.12 -36.01
C SER A 182 21.91 13.66 -34.64
N SER A 183 21.98 14.98 -34.43
CA SER A 183 22.17 15.51 -33.08
C SER A 183 20.82 15.51 -32.36
N ALA A 184 20.72 14.77 -31.25
CA ALA A 184 19.49 14.72 -30.43
C ALA A 184 19.00 16.13 -30.01
N ALA A 185 19.91 17.11 -29.95
CA ALA A 185 19.61 18.52 -29.69
C ALA A 185 18.89 19.23 -30.86
N ALA A 186 19.10 18.85 -32.12
CA ALA A 186 18.36 19.42 -33.26
C ALA A 186 16.93 18.87 -33.37
N VAL A 187 16.70 17.65 -32.87
CA VAL A 187 15.36 17.01 -32.86
C VAL A 187 14.51 17.49 -31.68
N SER A 188 15.12 17.89 -30.55
CA SER A 188 14.38 18.46 -29.41
C SER A 188 14.13 19.98 -29.50
N SER A 189 14.91 20.71 -30.30
CA SER A 189 14.88 22.18 -30.34
C SER A 189 13.94 22.80 -31.37
N SER A 190 13.37 22.03 -32.30
CA SER A 190 12.23 22.50 -33.11
C SER A 190 10.96 21.76 -32.71
N LEU A 191 10.54 22.02 -31.47
CA LEU A 191 9.10 22.12 -31.22
C LEU A 191 8.55 23.09 -32.26
N CYS A 192 7.46 22.71 -32.92
CA CYS A 192 6.71 23.72 -33.66
C CYS A 192 6.44 24.87 -32.66
N HIS A 193 6.75 26.10 -33.03
CA HIS A 193 6.50 27.28 -32.20
C HIS A 193 5.25 27.99 -32.71
N SER A 194 4.40 28.45 -31.80
CA SER A 194 3.31 29.37 -32.15
C SER A 194 3.91 30.65 -32.76
N ILE A 195 3.22 31.32 -33.68
CA ILE A 195 3.65 32.63 -34.20
C ILE A 195 3.84 33.67 -33.09
N GLU A 196 3.27 33.42 -31.90
CA GLU A 196 3.39 34.28 -30.72
C GLU A 196 4.71 34.09 -29.95
N TYR A 197 5.47 33.02 -30.22
CA TYR A 197 6.72 32.73 -29.52
C TYR A 197 7.84 33.68 -29.97
N SER A 198 8.59 34.25 -29.02
CA SER A 198 9.67 35.23 -29.28
C SER A 198 10.75 34.76 -30.26
N THR A 199 10.91 33.44 -30.41
CA THR A 199 11.86 32.80 -31.34
C THR A 199 11.38 32.80 -32.80
N MET A 200 10.09 33.03 -33.05
CA MET A 200 9.48 33.18 -34.38
C MET A 200 9.38 34.64 -34.84
N HIS A 201 9.69 35.61 -33.97
CA HIS A 201 9.68 37.02 -34.30
C HIS A 201 11.04 37.48 -34.82
N ASP A 202 11.02 38.14 -35.97
CA ASP A 202 12.16 38.96 -36.39
C ASP A 202 12.27 40.22 -35.52
N LYS A 203 13.36 40.99 -35.72
CA LYS A 203 13.49 42.33 -35.14
C LYS A 203 12.27 43.17 -35.52
N GLU A 204 11.79 44.01 -34.60
CA GLU A 204 10.74 44.98 -34.91
C GLU A 204 11.17 45.87 -36.09
N TRP A 205 10.62 45.58 -37.26
CA TRP A 205 10.84 46.29 -38.51
C TRP A 205 9.51 46.44 -39.22
N HIS A 206 9.29 47.61 -39.81
CA HIS A 206 8.14 47.90 -40.65
C HIS A 206 8.67 48.40 -42.01
N ASP A 207 8.06 47.94 -43.10
CA ASP A 207 8.34 48.48 -44.42
C ASP A 207 7.78 49.91 -44.57
N SER A 208 8.04 50.54 -45.73
CA SER A 208 7.52 51.87 -46.05
C SER A 208 5.99 52.00 -46.07
N TYR A 209 5.26 50.89 -46.01
CA TYR A 209 3.80 50.81 -45.98
C TYR A 209 3.24 50.46 -44.59
N GLY A 210 4.10 50.31 -43.58
CA GLY A 210 3.71 49.95 -42.22
C GLY A 210 3.45 48.45 -42.02
N ASN A 211 3.92 47.59 -42.94
CA ASN A 211 3.84 46.15 -42.78
C ASN A 211 5.00 45.65 -41.92
N ASP A 212 4.67 45.01 -40.81
CA ASP A 212 5.64 44.37 -39.92
C ASP A 212 6.09 43.00 -40.43
N CYS A 213 7.15 42.44 -39.84
CA CYS A 213 7.62 41.09 -40.19
C CYS A 213 6.51 40.02 -40.05
N ALA A 214 5.59 40.17 -39.08
CA ALA A 214 4.43 39.29 -38.93
C ALA A 214 3.45 39.37 -40.13
N TRP A 215 3.26 40.55 -40.72
CA TRP A 215 2.50 40.72 -41.95
C TRP A 215 3.16 39.98 -43.12
N TYR A 216 4.48 40.07 -43.28
CA TYR A 216 5.21 39.33 -44.31
C TYR A 216 5.10 37.82 -44.11
N PHE A 217 5.21 37.32 -42.87
CA PHE A 217 5.00 35.91 -42.57
C PHE A 217 3.60 35.42 -42.97
N ARG A 218 2.55 36.19 -42.63
CA ARG A 218 1.15 35.85 -42.95
C ARG A 218 0.87 35.88 -44.46
N ASN A 219 1.48 36.81 -45.19
CA ASN A 219 1.16 37.05 -46.60
C ASN A 219 2.11 36.37 -47.59
N LYS A 220 3.30 35.89 -47.17
CA LYS A 220 4.25 35.19 -48.07
C LYS A 220 3.65 33.94 -48.72
N LYS A 221 2.70 33.27 -48.06
CA LYS A 221 2.03 32.08 -48.59
C LYS A 221 1.12 32.43 -49.78
N ALA A 222 0.42 33.55 -49.69
CA ALA A 222 -0.45 34.03 -50.77
C ALA A 222 0.35 34.69 -51.90
N ASN A 223 1.52 35.26 -51.60
CA ASN A 223 2.35 35.94 -52.58
C ASN A 223 3.86 35.68 -52.32
N PRO A 224 4.42 34.58 -52.87
CA PRO A 224 5.78 34.10 -52.55
C PRO A 224 6.89 35.10 -52.87
N ASP A 225 6.62 36.06 -53.76
CA ASP A 225 7.58 37.09 -54.16
C ASP A 225 7.77 38.18 -53.08
N LEU A 226 6.89 38.27 -52.08
CA LEU A 226 7.02 39.23 -50.97
C LEU A 226 8.34 39.09 -50.20
N CYS A 227 8.83 37.86 -50.05
CA CYS A 227 10.11 37.58 -49.38
C CYS A 227 11.32 37.62 -50.30
N LYS A 228 11.14 37.96 -51.59
CA LYS A 228 12.24 38.21 -52.54
C LYS A 228 12.68 39.67 -52.57
N TYR A 229 11.90 40.59 -51.99
CA TYR A 229 12.31 41.98 -51.82
C TYR A 229 13.50 42.04 -50.85
N SER A 230 14.59 42.68 -51.29
CA SER A 230 15.86 42.70 -50.56
C SER A 230 15.75 43.26 -49.14
N GLU A 231 14.81 44.18 -48.92
CA GLU A 231 14.59 44.83 -47.64
C GLU A 231 13.87 43.92 -46.63
N ALA A 232 12.82 43.21 -47.08
CA ALA A 232 12.11 42.23 -46.26
C ALA A 232 12.99 41.00 -45.97
N ALA A 233 13.76 40.52 -46.97
CA ALA A 233 14.67 39.39 -46.79
C ALA A 233 15.82 39.69 -45.80
N ALA A 234 16.26 40.95 -45.72
CA ALA A 234 17.33 41.37 -44.81
C ALA A 234 16.84 41.64 -43.39
N ASN A 235 15.64 42.24 -43.25
CA ASN A 235 15.13 42.69 -41.94
C ASN A 235 14.19 41.68 -41.28
N CYS A 236 13.53 40.82 -42.07
CA CYS A 236 12.63 39.77 -41.58
C CYS A 236 13.08 38.34 -41.98
N PRO A 237 14.33 37.93 -41.71
CA PRO A 237 14.86 36.65 -42.17
C PRO A 237 14.10 35.43 -41.62
N LEU A 238 13.60 35.45 -40.38
CA LEU A 238 12.85 34.34 -39.78
C LEU A 238 11.44 34.24 -40.36
N SER A 239 10.77 35.38 -40.51
CA SER A 239 9.44 35.51 -41.08
C SER A 239 9.43 35.12 -42.56
N CYS A 240 10.54 35.32 -43.26
CA CYS A 240 10.72 34.89 -44.65
C CYS A 240 11.31 33.49 -44.83
N GLN A 241 11.80 32.85 -43.76
CA GLN A 241 12.18 31.43 -43.79
C GLN A 241 10.95 30.51 -43.77
N SER A 242 11.11 29.28 -44.27
CA SER A 242 10.07 28.25 -44.32
C SER A 242 9.95 27.47 -43.01
N GLN A 243 9.94 28.15 -41.86
CA GLN A 243 9.64 27.48 -40.59
C GLN A 243 8.13 27.19 -40.52
N GLN A 244 7.78 25.96 -40.15
CA GLN A 244 6.41 25.48 -40.10
C GLN A 244 5.80 25.84 -38.75
N GLU A 245 4.73 26.64 -38.76
CA GLU A 245 3.93 26.91 -37.56
C GLU A 245 3.30 25.61 -37.04
N CYS A 246 3.08 25.49 -35.73
CA CYS A 246 2.30 24.39 -35.17
C CYS A 246 0.96 24.26 -35.89
N LEU A 247 0.34 23.08 -35.82
CA LEU A 247 -1.11 23.00 -35.98
C LEU A 247 -1.75 23.92 -34.94
N ILE A 248 -2.12 25.13 -35.35
CA ILE A 248 -2.92 26.04 -34.54
C ILE A 248 -4.17 25.25 -34.14
N PRO A 249 -4.56 25.21 -32.86
CA PRO A 249 -5.82 24.58 -32.48
C PRO A 249 -6.92 25.12 -33.38
N PHE A 250 -7.70 24.19 -33.92
CA PHE A 250 -8.78 24.48 -34.84
C PHE A 250 -9.89 25.16 -34.06
N VAL A 251 -9.82 26.49 -33.96
CA VAL A 251 -10.85 27.29 -33.31
C VAL A 251 -11.80 27.78 -34.39
N HIS A 252 -12.95 27.11 -34.54
CA HIS A 252 -14.06 27.72 -35.28
C HIS A 252 -14.60 28.88 -34.47
N LYS A 253 -14.84 30.02 -35.13
CA LYS A 253 -15.43 31.20 -34.50
C LYS A 253 -16.87 30.98 -34.03
N GLU A 254 -17.60 30.05 -34.65
CA GLU A 254 -19.03 29.81 -34.42
C GLU A 254 -19.28 28.32 -34.23
N VAL A 255 -19.09 27.84 -32.99
CA VAL A 255 -19.47 26.49 -32.58
C VAL A 255 -20.59 26.60 -31.55
N TYR A 256 -21.72 25.97 -31.85
CA TYR A 256 -22.87 25.90 -30.96
C TYR A 256 -22.87 24.57 -30.23
N PHE A 257 -23.18 24.57 -28.93
CA PHE A 257 -23.26 23.35 -28.13
C PHE A 257 -24.67 23.15 -27.62
N SER A 258 -25.25 21.96 -27.83
CA SER A 258 -26.59 21.65 -27.29
C SER A 258 -26.58 21.53 -25.76
N TRP A 259 -25.48 21.03 -25.19
CA TRP A 259 -25.28 20.86 -23.75
C TRP A 259 -24.01 21.56 -23.31
N ASP A 260 -23.93 21.91 -22.03
CA ASP A 260 -22.74 22.47 -21.38
C ASP A 260 -21.78 21.41 -20.83
N ARG A 261 -22.24 20.15 -20.72
CA ARG A 261 -21.51 19.04 -20.12
C ARG A 261 -21.82 17.69 -20.77
N VAL A 262 -21.00 16.70 -20.44
CA VAL A 262 -21.24 15.30 -20.81
C VAL A 262 -22.52 14.81 -20.14
N GLN A 263 -23.46 14.30 -20.94
CA GLN A 263 -24.71 13.73 -20.47
C GLN A 263 -24.58 12.23 -20.25
N ARG A 264 -25.05 11.77 -19.09
CA ARG A 264 -25.28 10.35 -18.83
C ARG A 264 -26.75 10.04 -19.09
N ILE A 265 -27.03 9.42 -20.22
CA ILE A 265 -28.40 9.15 -20.64
C ILE A 265 -28.70 7.68 -20.34
N LEU A 266 -29.68 7.46 -19.45
CA LEU A 266 -30.13 6.14 -19.06
C LEU A 266 -31.57 5.93 -19.54
N PRO A 267 -31.94 4.73 -20.04
CA PRO A 267 -33.32 4.39 -20.32
C PRO A 267 -34.15 4.41 -19.04
N LYS A 268 -35.28 5.16 -19.03
CA LYS A 268 -36.19 5.24 -17.86
C LYS A 268 -36.82 3.89 -17.48
N ALA A 269 -36.96 2.97 -18.44
CA ALA A 269 -37.46 1.62 -18.20
C ALA A 269 -36.69 0.57 -19.02
N GLU A 270 -36.66 -0.66 -18.52
CA GLU A 270 -36.03 -1.78 -19.22
C GLU A 270 -36.76 -2.02 -20.56
N ASN A 271 -36.06 -1.75 -21.66
CA ASN A 271 -36.59 -1.72 -23.02
C ASN A 271 -37.47 -0.52 -23.40
N LYS A 272 -37.22 0.69 -22.84
CA LYS A 272 -37.74 1.95 -23.40
C LYS A 272 -36.62 2.94 -23.69
N GLY A 273 -36.74 3.70 -24.77
CA GLY A 273 -35.82 4.78 -25.11
C GLY A 273 -36.03 6.01 -24.24
N THR A 274 -35.05 6.90 -24.22
CA THR A 274 -35.09 8.17 -23.49
C THR A 274 -35.18 9.33 -24.47
N LEU A 275 -36.07 10.29 -24.20
CA LEU A 275 -36.28 11.48 -25.00
C LEU A 275 -35.83 12.72 -24.19
N CYS A 276 -34.84 13.41 -24.72
CA CYS A 276 -34.27 14.65 -24.20
C CYS A 276 -34.95 15.83 -24.91
N LEU A 277 -35.65 16.71 -24.18
CA LEU A 277 -36.37 17.85 -24.76
C LEU A 277 -35.54 19.14 -24.67
N GLY A 278 -35.70 20.06 -25.61
CA GLY A 278 -35.15 21.41 -25.46
C GLY A 278 -35.76 22.11 -24.24
N ASP A 279 -34.98 22.93 -23.53
CA ASP A 279 -35.42 23.72 -22.37
C ASP A 279 -36.64 24.63 -22.64
N GLY A 280 -36.84 25.06 -23.89
CA GLY A 280 -38.01 25.80 -24.35
C GLY A 280 -39.25 24.94 -24.62
N ALA A 281 -39.14 23.61 -24.62
CA ALA A 281 -40.25 22.69 -24.87
C ALA A 281 -40.83 22.18 -23.54
N ASN A 282 -42.05 22.62 -23.21
CA ASN A 282 -42.73 22.14 -22.01
C ASN A 282 -43.29 20.71 -22.26
N LYS A 283 -42.99 19.78 -21.35
CA LYS A 283 -43.52 18.41 -21.36
C LYS A 283 -45.03 18.37 -21.55
N SER A 284 -45.78 19.23 -20.87
CA SER A 284 -47.24 19.27 -20.98
C SER A 284 -47.71 19.71 -22.38
N GLU A 285 -46.97 20.62 -23.02
CA GLU A 285 -47.27 21.09 -24.37
C GLU A 285 -47.01 20.00 -25.42
N VAL A 286 -45.88 19.29 -25.30
CA VAL A 286 -45.54 18.17 -26.17
C VAL A 286 -46.56 17.04 -26.05
N LEU A 287 -47.01 16.73 -24.82
CA LEU A 287 -48.08 15.75 -24.59
C LEU A 287 -49.42 16.23 -25.13
N GLN A 288 -49.74 17.51 -24.97
CA GLN A 288 -50.97 18.08 -25.53
C GLN A 288 -50.97 18.01 -27.06
N GLN A 289 -49.85 18.33 -27.71
CA GLN A 289 -49.67 18.17 -29.17
C GLN A 289 -49.86 16.71 -29.60
N CYS A 290 -49.32 15.76 -28.82
CA CYS A 290 -49.54 14.33 -29.04
C CYS A 290 -51.03 13.95 -28.93
N TYR A 291 -51.73 14.41 -27.90
CA TYR A 291 -53.15 14.12 -27.71
C TYR A 291 -54.03 14.78 -28.77
N ASP A 292 -53.70 16.00 -29.20
CA ASP A 292 -54.45 16.71 -30.25
C ASP A 292 -54.25 16.03 -31.59
N TYR A 293 -53.03 15.58 -31.89
CA TYR A 293 -52.74 14.73 -33.04
C TYR A 293 -53.53 13.41 -32.99
N TYR A 294 -53.52 12.72 -31.84
CA TYR A 294 -54.28 11.49 -31.63
C TYR A 294 -55.80 11.69 -31.80
N ARG A 295 -56.34 12.85 -31.41
CA ARG A 295 -57.76 13.18 -31.55
C ARG A 295 -58.16 13.50 -32.99
N GLN A 296 -57.29 14.15 -33.75
CA GLN A 296 -57.56 14.51 -35.14
C GLN A 296 -57.62 13.29 -36.08
N ASP A 297 -56.99 12.18 -35.70
CA ASP A 297 -56.87 10.96 -36.52
C ASP A 297 -57.97 9.91 -36.26
N ARG A 298 -58.96 10.19 -35.38
CA ARG A 298 -60.16 9.34 -35.22
C ARG A 298 -61.32 9.87 -36.07
N PRO A 299 -61.85 9.11 -37.05
CA PRO A 299 -63.13 9.45 -37.66
C PRO A 299 -64.24 9.37 -36.59
N VAL A 300 -65.08 10.40 -36.53
CA VAL A 300 -66.23 10.50 -35.62
C VAL A 300 -67.23 9.39 -35.98
N GLU A 301 -67.29 8.32 -35.19
CA GLU A 301 -68.38 7.33 -35.26
C GLU A 301 -69.70 7.97 -34.79
N THR A 302 -70.63 8.15 -35.72
CA THR A 302 -71.98 8.63 -35.45
C THR A 302 -72.85 7.55 -34.77
N THR A 303 -73.22 7.80 -33.51
CA THR A 303 -74.42 7.38 -32.74
C THR A 303 -74.94 5.93 -32.82
N PRO A 304 -75.16 5.23 -31.69
CA PRO A 304 -75.81 3.92 -31.65
C PRO A 304 -77.35 4.03 -31.55
N ALA A 305 -78.07 3.19 -32.32
CA ALA A 305 -79.50 2.93 -32.14
C ALA A 305 -79.74 1.83 -31.09
N PRO A 306 -80.92 1.79 -30.41
CA PRO A 306 -81.10 0.96 -29.22
C PRO A 306 -81.55 -0.48 -29.53
N ALA A 307 -80.95 -1.39 -28.77
CA ALA A 307 -81.38 -2.70 -28.28
C ALA A 307 -82.51 -3.46 -28.99
N GLU A 308 -82.19 -4.69 -29.41
CA GLU A 308 -83.11 -5.83 -29.29
C GLU A 308 -82.36 -7.08 -28.80
N ASP A 309 -83.09 -7.86 -28.01
CA ASP A 309 -82.70 -8.86 -27.04
C ASP A 309 -83.10 -10.24 -27.57
N HIS A 310 -82.17 -11.20 -27.71
CA HIS A 310 -82.49 -12.64 -27.78
C HIS A 310 -81.26 -13.54 -27.48
N GLY A 311 -81.29 -14.20 -26.32
CA GLY A 311 -81.37 -15.67 -26.20
C GLY A 311 -80.23 -16.58 -26.71
N ALA A 312 -79.43 -17.04 -25.74
CA ALA A 312 -79.05 -18.44 -25.44
C ALA A 312 -78.21 -19.34 -26.40
N GLU A 313 -77.35 -20.12 -25.72
CA GLU A 313 -76.75 -21.44 -26.01
C GLU A 313 -75.36 -21.59 -26.70
N ALA A 314 -74.39 -21.91 -25.83
CA ALA A 314 -73.35 -22.95 -25.90
C ALA A 314 -72.72 -23.38 -27.25
N ALA A 315 -71.41 -23.15 -27.39
CA ALA A 315 -70.39 -24.17 -27.70
C ALA A 315 -68.98 -23.55 -27.75
N GLY A 316 -67.97 -24.32 -27.33
CA GLY A 316 -66.57 -23.88 -27.21
C GLY A 316 -65.88 -23.56 -28.54
N GLY A 317 -64.79 -22.80 -28.47
CA GLY A 317 -63.91 -22.56 -29.61
C GLY A 317 -63.02 -21.34 -29.42
N HIS A 318 -61.74 -21.53 -29.69
CA HIS A 318 -60.65 -20.54 -29.66
C HIS A 318 -61.03 -19.11 -30.07
N ARG A 319 -60.76 -18.14 -29.18
CA ARG A 319 -60.71 -16.72 -29.57
C ARG A 319 -59.45 -16.47 -30.39
N ARG A 320 -59.59 -16.52 -31.72
CA ARG A 320 -58.89 -15.62 -32.64
C ARG A 320 -59.48 -14.22 -32.42
N ALA A 321 -58.68 -13.29 -31.93
CA ALA A 321 -59.02 -11.87 -32.00
C ALA A 321 -58.82 -11.40 -33.45
N VAL A 322 -59.92 -10.93 -34.02
CA VAL A 322 -60.06 -10.32 -35.34
C VAL A 322 -59.45 -8.93 -35.31
N SER A 323 -58.62 -8.61 -36.30
CA SER A 323 -58.06 -7.29 -36.56
C SER A 323 -59.17 -6.26 -36.87
N PRO A 324 -59.14 -5.03 -36.32
CA PRO A 324 -59.91 -3.93 -36.85
C PRO A 324 -59.26 -3.39 -38.13
N ALA A 325 -60.11 -3.09 -39.10
CA ALA A 325 -59.78 -2.64 -40.43
C ALA A 325 -59.05 -1.28 -40.44
N THR A 326 -58.11 -1.20 -41.37
CA THR A 326 -57.39 -0.02 -41.87
C THR A 326 -58.33 1.08 -42.36
N SER A 327 -58.25 2.27 -41.77
CA SER A 327 -58.78 3.52 -42.33
C SER A 327 -57.63 4.50 -42.65
N THR A 328 -57.30 4.56 -43.94
CA THR A 328 -56.74 5.69 -44.70
C THR A 328 -55.66 6.57 -44.05
N TRP A 329 -54.44 6.04 -44.02
CA TRP A 329 -53.16 6.76 -43.96
C TRP A 329 -52.42 6.73 -45.33
N ASP A 330 -53.14 6.52 -46.44
CA ASP A 330 -52.62 5.71 -47.56
C ASP A 330 -52.31 6.43 -48.89
N ASP A 331 -52.38 7.76 -49.03
CA ASP A 331 -52.20 8.38 -50.37
C ASP A 331 -50.94 9.24 -50.58
N GLY A 332 -49.97 9.24 -49.65
CA GLY A 332 -48.65 9.89 -49.90
C GLY A 332 -47.42 9.16 -49.37
N TYR A 333 -47.61 8.15 -48.51
CA TYR A 333 -46.54 7.65 -47.63
C TYR A 333 -46.40 6.12 -47.59
N ARG A 334 -46.71 5.44 -48.71
CA ARG A 334 -46.45 3.99 -48.86
C ARG A 334 -44.97 3.59 -48.76
N GLY A 335 -44.07 4.56 -48.84
CA GLY A 335 -42.64 4.36 -48.66
C GLY A 335 -42.16 4.25 -47.23
N SER A 336 -42.94 4.50 -46.17
CA SER A 336 -42.45 4.45 -44.77
C SER A 336 -43.19 3.45 -43.86
N GLN A 337 -44.40 3.00 -44.21
CA GLN A 337 -45.13 1.99 -43.41
C GLN A 337 -44.68 0.54 -43.67
N LEU A 338 -44.13 0.22 -44.85
CA LEU A 338 -43.39 -1.04 -45.05
C LEU A 338 -42.14 -1.12 -44.16
N TRP A 339 -41.64 0.01 -43.67
CA TRP A 339 -40.46 0.07 -42.80
C TRP A 339 -40.80 -0.22 -41.35
N TYR A 340 -41.94 0.23 -40.82
CA TYR A 340 -42.36 -0.12 -39.47
C TYR A 340 -42.66 -1.62 -39.30
N ASN A 341 -43.26 -2.26 -40.32
CA ASN A 341 -43.57 -3.68 -40.26
C ASN A 341 -42.43 -4.60 -40.77
N GLY A 342 -41.58 -4.15 -41.70
CA GLY A 342 -40.39 -4.88 -42.15
C GLY A 342 -39.28 -4.96 -41.08
N MET A 343 -39.23 -3.99 -40.16
CA MET A 343 -38.32 -3.98 -39.00
C MET A 343 -38.64 -5.05 -37.94
N THR A 344 -39.78 -5.76 -38.03
CA THR A 344 -40.17 -6.78 -37.03
C THR A 344 -39.32 -8.05 -37.07
N LYS A 345 -38.56 -8.30 -38.14
CA LYS A 345 -37.67 -9.49 -38.23
C LYS A 345 -36.30 -9.29 -37.57
N TYR A 346 -35.89 -8.05 -37.30
CA TYR A 346 -34.65 -7.71 -36.59
C TYR A 346 -34.98 -6.97 -35.29
N ARG A 347 -35.75 -7.62 -34.40
CA ARG A 347 -35.97 -7.15 -33.02
C ARG A 347 -34.63 -7.04 -32.29
N LYS A 348 -34.20 -5.80 -31.98
CA LYS A 348 -33.41 -5.44 -30.78
C LYS A 348 -33.15 -3.93 -30.59
N GLY A 349 -33.66 -3.07 -31.48
CA GLY A 349 -33.71 -1.61 -31.27
C GLY A 349 -35.00 -1.19 -30.59
N VAL A 350 -34.91 -0.74 -29.34
CA VAL A 350 -36.04 -0.13 -28.62
C VAL A 350 -36.21 1.30 -29.15
N ARG A 351 -37.30 1.65 -29.84
CA ARG A 351 -37.62 3.04 -30.19
C ARG A 351 -38.72 3.57 -29.31
N VAL A 352 -38.69 4.87 -29.01
CA VAL A 352 -39.81 5.53 -28.31
C VAL A 352 -40.99 5.63 -29.28
N ASN A 353 -42.13 5.05 -28.93
CA ASN A 353 -43.35 5.28 -29.70
C ASN A 353 -43.95 6.65 -29.36
N VAL A 354 -43.46 7.67 -30.06
CA VAL A 354 -43.89 9.07 -29.94
C VAL A 354 -45.34 9.34 -30.38
N THR A 355 -46.05 8.34 -30.93
CA THR A 355 -47.49 8.43 -31.25
C THR A 355 -48.39 7.93 -30.10
N LEU A 356 -47.84 7.14 -29.18
CA LEU A 356 -48.52 6.73 -27.95
C LEU A 356 -48.16 7.71 -26.83
N CYS A 357 -49.05 8.66 -26.53
CA CYS A 357 -48.75 9.75 -25.60
C CYS A 357 -48.37 9.27 -24.18
N SER A 358 -48.88 8.12 -23.74
CA SER A 358 -48.46 7.50 -22.47
C SER A 358 -47.03 6.96 -22.50
N GLU A 359 -46.59 6.41 -23.64
CA GLU A 359 -45.21 5.95 -23.80
C GLU A 359 -44.25 7.13 -23.97
N LEU A 360 -44.68 8.14 -24.72
CA LEU A 360 -43.97 9.42 -24.85
C LEU A 360 -43.76 10.08 -23.47
N GLU A 361 -44.78 10.12 -22.63
CA GLU A 361 -44.70 10.70 -21.27
C GLU A 361 -43.66 9.98 -20.40
N GLU A 362 -43.62 8.65 -20.48
CA GLU A 362 -42.68 7.81 -19.73
C GLU A 362 -41.25 7.90 -20.26
N SER A 363 -41.08 8.15 -21.56
CA SER A 363 -39.77 8.26 -22.21
C SER A 363 -39.13 9.64 -22.08
N ILE A 364 -39.88 10.71 -21.83
CA ILE A 364 -39.33 12.06 -21.61
C ILE A 364 -38.53 12.07 -20.30
N ASP A 365 -37.24 12.38 -20.38
CA ASP A 365 -36.37 12.58 -19.22
C ASP A 365 -36.29 14.05 -18.84
N ASP A 366 -36.77 14.36 -17.64
CA ASP A 366 -36.88 15.71 -17.12
C ASP A 366 -35.50 16.31 -16.78
N TYR A 367 -34.44 15.49 -16.71
CA TYR A 367 -33.06 15.92 -16.44
C TYR A 367 -32.18 15.98 -17.69
N CYS A 368 -32.65 15.47 -18.83
CA CYS A 368 -31.92 15.48 -20.09
C CYS A 368 -32.40 16.64 -20.99
N SER A 369 -32.37 17.88 -20.51
CA SER A 369 -32.71 19.04 -21.33
C SER A 369 -31.48 19.64 -22.05
N PHE A 370 -31.69 20.32 -23.17
CA PHE A 370 -30.64 21.04 -23.92
C PHE A 370 -31.04 22.49 -24.21
N ASP A 371 -30.06 23.36 -24.46
CA ASP A 371 -30.30 24.79 -24.72
C ASP A 371 -30.90 24.99 -26.12
N THR A 372 -32.18 25.33 -26.17
CA THR A 372 -32.92 25.54 -27.41
C THR A 372 -32.41 26.78 -28.16
N ASN A 373 -31.89 27.79 -27.45
CA ASN A 373 -31.39 29.01 -28.10
C ASN A 373 -30.15 28.73 -28.94
N GLN A 374 -29.27 27.85 -28.47
CA GLN A 374 -28.09 27.42 -29.24
C GLN A 374 -28.50 26.71 -30.54
N VAL A 375 -29.51 25.84 -30.47
CA VAL A 375 -30.05 25.14 -31.65
C VAL A 375 -30.73 26.13 -32.61
N GLN A 376 -31.46 27.13 -32.11
CA GLN A 376 -32.09 28.16 -32.93
C GLN A 376 -31.07 29.07 -33.63
N ASN A 377 -30.00 29.47 -32.93
CA ASN A 377 -28.93 30.27 -33.50
C ASN A 377 -28.18 29.48 -34.59
N PHE A 378 -27.82 28.23 -34.31
CA PHE A 378 -27.27 27.32 -35.31
C PHE A 378 -28.20 27.19 -36.53
N THR A 379 -29.50 26.98 -36.31
CA THR A 379 -30.49 26.85 -37.39
C THR A 379 -30.57 28.09 -38.28
N ARG A 380 -30.51 29.28 -37.66
CA ARG A 380 -30.46 30.56 -38.37
C ARG A 380 -29.22 30.66 -39.25
N ASP A 381 -28.07 30.28 -38.72
CA ASP A 381 -26.79 30.40 -39.43
C ASP A 381 -26.63 29.35 -40.53
N VAL A 382 -27.15 28.13 -40.33
CA VAL A 382 -27.21 27.11 -41.39
C VAL A 382 -27.99 27.64 -42.59
N LYS A 383 -29.09 28.39 -42.38
CA LYS A 383 -29.81 29.04 -43.49
C LYS A 383 -28.96 30.08 -44.22
N VAL A 384 -28.14 30.85 -43.48
CA VAL A 384 -27.21 31.84 -44.05
C VAL A 384 -26.14 31.14 -44.89
N HIS A 385 -25.62 30.01 -44.41
CA HIS A 385 -24.62 29.18 -45.09
C HIS A 385 -25.23 28.19 -46.08
N HIS A 386 -26.37 28.54 -46.69
CA HIS A 386 -27.02 27.78 -47.75
C HIS A 386 -27.38 26.34 -47.39
N GLY A 387 -27.53 25.98 -46.12
CA GLY A 387 -27.85 24.62 -45.67
C GLY A 387 -26.63 23.74 -45.40
N ASP A 388 -25.41 24.29 -45.45
CA ASP A 388 -24.21 23.58 -45.05
C ASP A 388 -24.15 23.45 -43.52
N PHE A 389 -23.77 22.28 -43.02
CA PHE A 389 -23.56 22.09 -41.58
C PHE A 389 -22.60 20.95 -41.25
N THR A 390 -22.09 20.97 -40.02
CA THR A 390 -21.40 19.85 -39.38
C THR A 390 -21.94 19.65 -37.97
N VAL A 391 -22.35 18.42 -37.63
CA VAL A 391 -22.74 18.01 -36.27
C VAL A 391 -21.76 16.97 -35.77
N ALA A 392 -21.10 17.20 -34.65
CA ALA A 392 -20.09 16.30 -34.09
C ALA A 392 -20.24 16.10 -32.58
N PHE A 393 -19.93 14.91 -32.08
CA PHE A 393 -19.96 14.60 -30.65
C PHE A 393 -19.19 13.32 -30.34
N TRP A 394 -18.85 13.13 -29.07
CA TRP A 394 -18.27 11.91 -28.52
C TRP A 394 -19.34 11.09 -27.84
N ILE A 395 -19.26 9.77 -27.98
CA ILE A 395 -20.21 8.86 -27.36
C ILE A 395 -19.50 7.59 -26.86
N ARG A 396 -19.95 7.07 -25.72
CA ARG A 396 -19.40 5.86 -25.09
C ARG A 396 -20.51 4.97 -24.55
N PRO A 397 -20.43 3.64 -24.72
CA PRO A 397 -21.36 2.71 -24.09
C PRO A 397 -21.14 2.66 -22.56
N LEU A 398 -22.22 2.71 -21.78
CA LEU A 398 -22.14 2.60 -20.32
C LEU A 398 -22.02 1.14 -19.83
N SER A 399 -22.54 0.17 -20.59
CA SER A 399 -22.55 -1.24 -20.18
C SER A 399 -22.75 -2.18 -21.37
N VAL A 400 -22.73 -3.49 -21.12
CA VAL A 400 -23.13 -4.51 -22.11
C VAL A 400 -24.56 -4.32 -22.64
N LYS A 401 -25.45 -3.64 -21.89
CA LYS A 401 -26.81 -3.30 -22.37
C LYS A 401 -26.80 -2.28 -23.50
N SER A 402 -25.69 -1.55 -23.68
CA SER A 402 -25.47 -0.61 -24.78
C SER A 402 -25.01 -1.31 -26.06
N LEU A 403 -24.67 -2.61 -25.99
CA LEU A 403 -24.11 -3.36 -27.10
C LEU A 403 -25.18 -4.24 -27.76
N ILE A 404 -25.22 -4.22 -29.09
CA ILE A 404 -26.06 -5.12 -29.89
C ILE A 404 -25.15 -6.16 -30.52
N ASN A 405 -25.33 -7.43 -30.14
CA ASN A 405 -24.47 -8.54 -30.57
C ASN A 405 -22.96 -8.27 -30.34
N GLY A 406 -22.63 -7.64 -29.21
CA GLY A 406 -21.24 -7.30 -28.85
C GLY A 406 -20.66 -6.07 -29.57
N LYS A 407 -21.41 -5.45 -30.49
CA LYS A 407 -21.03 -4.21 -31.17
C LYS A 407 -21.76 -3.01 -30.59
N PHE A 408 -21.08 -1.87 -30.52
CA PHE A 408 -21.73 -0.61 -30.16
C PHE A 408 -22.26 0.07 -31.42
N VAL A 409 -23.59 0.15 -31.54
CA VAL A 409 -24.28 0.87 -32.62
C VAL A 409 -25.29 1.81 -31.97
N PRO A 410 -24.93 3.09 -31.74
CA PRO A 410 -25.79 4.02 -31.03
C PRO A 410 -26.99 4.35 -31.89
N GLN A 411 -28.16 4.25 -31.28
CA GLN A 411 -29.41 4.61 -31.91
C GLN A 411 -29.87 5.96 -31.34
N ILE A 412 -29.61 7.02 -32.12
CA ILE A 412 -29.83 8.42 -31.74
C ILE A 412 -30.68 9.09 -32.82
N SER A 413 -31.77 9.76 -32.44
CA SER A 413 -32.59 10.51 -33.39
C SER A 413 -32.68 11.98 -33.02
N PHE A 414 -32.31 12.88 -33.94
CA PHE A 414 -32.52 14.32 -33.82
C PHE A 414 -33.85 14.69 -34.48
N LEU A 415 -34.87 14.92 -33.64
CA LEU A 415 -36.25 15.17 -34.05
C LEU A 415 -36.46 16.66 -34.33
N GLY A 416 -36.71 17.04 -35.59
CA GLY A 416 -37.17 18.38 -35.95
C GLY A 416 -38.58 18.72 -35.43
N SER A 417 -39.43 17.70 -35.27
CA SER A 417 -40.75 17.80 -34.62
C SER A 417 -41.04 16.53 -33.83
N VAL A 418 -41.66 16.66 -32.65
CA VAL A 418 -41.99 15.52 -31.77
C VAL A 418 -43.34 14.90 -32.15
N SER A 419 -44.36 15.72 -32.45
CA SER A 419 -45.68 15.25 -32.85
C SER A 419 -46.27 16.12 -33.98
N PRO A 420 -46.42 15.62 -35.22
CA PRO A 420 -45.95 14.31 -35.69
C PRO A 420 -44.41 14.23 -35.68
N PRO A 421 -43.84 13.03 -35.53
CA PRO A 421 -42.40 12.85 -35.49
C PRO A 421 -41.77 13.10 -36.85
N ARG A 422 -40.81 14.02 -36.89
CA ARG A 422 -40.00 14.30 -38.08
C ARG A 422 -38.54 14.37 -37.67
N HIS A 423 -37.68 13.63 -38.36
CA HIS A 423 -36.27 13.49 -37.99
C HIS A 423 -35.37 14.19 -38.99
N ASN A 424 -34.53 15.14 -38.58
CA ASN A 424 -33.54 15.74 -39.49
C ASN A 424 -32.31 14.83 -39.66
N LEU A 425 -31.87 14.19 -38.58
CA LEU A 425 -30.73 13.25 -38.56
C LEU A 425 -31.05 12.05 -37.66
N VAL A 426 -30.74 10.84 -38.12
CA VAL A 426 -30.90 9.61 -37.34
C VAL A 426 -29.66 8.73 -37.47
N LEU A 427 -29.12 8.27 -36.36
CA LEU A 427 -28.06 7.26 -36.29
C LEU A 427 -28.66 5.96 -35.75
N GLY A 428 -28.21 4.81 -36.24
CA GLY A 428 -28.72 3.52 -35.78
C GLY A 428 -28.45 2.37 -36.72
N TRP A 429 -29.02 1.20 -36.41
CA TRP A 429 -28.84 -0.01 -37.19
C TRP A 429 -30.01 -0.25 -38.16
N TRP A 430 -29.71 -0.32 -39.47
CA TRP A 430 -30.68 -0.71 -40.50
C TRP A 430 -30.13 -1.81 -41.41
N GLU A 431 -29.53 -1.48 -42.56
CA GLU A 431 -29.11 -2.43 -43.59
C GLU A 431 -27.64 -2.81 -43.42
N THR A 432 -26.80 -1.86 -43.02
CA THR A 432 -25.36 -2.11 -42.80
C THR A 432 -25.10 -2.76 -41.44
N ALA A 433 -24.04 -3.57 -41.34
CA ALA A 433 -23.69 -4.29 -40.11
C ALA A 433 -23.09 -3.41 -38.99
N ASN A 434 -22.72 -2.16 -39.32
CA ASN A 434 -22.09 -1.21 -38.42
C ASN A 434 -22.99 0.01 -38.10
N GLY A 435 -24.15 0.10 -38.74
CA GLY A 435 -25.10 1.20 -38.61
C GLY A 435 -25.02 2.22 -39.74
N GLU A 436 -26.00 3.12 -39.81
CA GLU A 436 -26.11 4.19 -40.81
C GLU A 436 -26.42 5.52 -40.12
N ALA A 437 -25.96 6.62 -40.72
CA ALA A 437 -26.50 7.94 -40.47
C ALA A 437 -27.46 8.30 -41.61
N ARG A 438 -28.73 8.49 -41.27
CA ARG A 438 -29.79 8.86 -42.20
C ARG A 438 -30.11 10.34 -42.05
N LEU A 439 -29.93 11.10 -43.13
CA LEU A 439 -30.33 12.50 -43.23
C LEU A 439 -31.69 12.55 -43.92
N ASN A 440 -32.68 13.18 -43.29
CA ASN A 440 -33.98 13.39 -43.93
C ASN A 440 -34.23 14.87 -44.16
N SER A 441 -34.77 15.18 -45.33
CA SER A 441 -35.05 16.53 -45.79
C SER A 441 -36.49 16.62 -46.30
N ASN A 442 -37.13 17.76 -46.05
CA ASN A 442 -38.47 18.05 -46.58
C ASN A 442 -38.50 19.42 -47.23
N CYS A 443 -38.25 19.44 -48.54
CA CYS A 443 -38.29 20.66 -49.31
C CYS A 443 -39.73 21.00 -49.68
N HIS A 444 -40.25 22.04 -49.04
CA HIS A 444 -41.58 22.58 -49.32
C HIS A 444 -41.75 22.90 -50.81
N GLY A 445 -42.76 22.30 -51.44
CA GLY A 445 -43.14 22.57 -52.84
C GLY A 445 -42.90 21.44 -53.83
N THR A 446 -42.07 20.43 -53.53
CA THR A 446 -41.85 19.28 -54.42
C THR A 446 -42.73 18.07 -54.08
N GLY A 447 -43.32 18.04 -52.88
CA GLY A 447 -44.13 16.90 -52.40
C GLY A 447 -43.32 15.62 -52.13
N HIS A 448 -41.99 15.68 -52.23
CA HIS A 448 -41.09 14.53 -52.09
C HIS A 448 -40.31 14.61 -50.77
N HIS A 449 -40.37 13.52 -50.00
CA HIS A 449 -39.48 13.28 -48.87
C HIS A 449 -38.18 12.65 -49.37
N TYR A 450 -37.06 13.30 -49.05
CA TYR A 450 -35.73 12.81 -49.41
C TYR A 450 -35.06 12.22 -48.18
N GLN A 451 -34.51 11.03 -48.34
CA GLN A 451 -33.79 10.30 -47.30
C GLN A 451 -32.55 9.68 -47.91
N GLU A 452 -31.41 9.91 -47.28
CA GLU A 452 -30.13 9.35 -47.70
C GLU A 452 -29.43 8.71 -46.51
N ALA A 453 -28.75 7.58 -46.75
CA ALA A 453 -28.19 6.73 -45.71
C ALA A 453 -26.69 6.54 -45.91
N VAL A 454 -25.89 7.15 -45.04
CA VAL A 454 -24.43 7.01 -45.09
C VAL A 454 -23.98 5.99 -44.05
N GLU A 455 -23.23 4.97 -44.45
CA GLU A 455 -22.74 3.93 -43.52
C GLU A 455 -21.89 4.51 -42.38
N LEU A 456 -22.20 4.14 -41.13
CA LEU A 456 -21.34 4.35 -39.97
C LEU A 456 -20.26 3.27 -39.94
N HIS A 457 -19.03 3.67 -39.68
CA HIS A 457 -17.99 2.71 -39.33
C HIS A 457 -18.21 2.18 -37.92
N ALA A 458 -17.63 1.01 -37.62
CA ALA A 458 -17.71 0.42 -36.29
C ALA A 458 -17.27 1.42 -35.21
N LEU A 459 -17.86 1.33 -34.02
CA LEU A 459 -17.53 2.18 -32.88
C LEU A 459 -16.97 1.31 -31.74
N SER A 460 -16.23 1.92 -30.82
CA SER A 460 -15.66 1.22 -29.68
C SER A 460 -16.75 0.67 -28.76
N SER A 461 -16.58 -0.57 -28.30
CA SER A 461 -17.49 -1.24 -27.36
C SER A 461 -17.20 -0.90 -25.89
N THR A 462 -16.09 -0.24 -25.60
CA THR A 462 -15.62 0.08 -24.24
C THR A 462 -15.30 1.56 -24.02
N ASP A 463 -14.81 2.22 -25.06
CA ASP A 463 -14.21 3.56 -24.99
C ASP A 463 -15.01 4.62 -25.76
N TRP A 464 -14.57 5.86 -25.61
CA TRP A 464 -15.12 7.00 -26.33
C TRP A 464 -14.94 6.85 -27.84
N SER A 465 -16.02 7.06 -28.59
CA SER A 465 -16.04 7.09 -30.04
C SER A 465 -16.49 8.46 -30.51
N PHE A 466 -15.71 9.07 -31.40
CA PHE A 466 -16.07 10.34 -32.04
C PHE A 466 -16.96 10.07 -33.24
N ILE A 467 -18.01 10.88 -33.42
CA ILE A 467 -18.89 10.85 -34.58
C ILE A 467 -19.07 12.28 -35.08
N ALA A 468 -18.87 12.51 -36.38
CA ALA A 468 -19.16 13.76 -37.06
C ALA A 468 -19.94 13.50 -38.35
N VAL A 469 -21.04 14.23 -38.54
CA VAL A 469 -21.87 14.22 -39.75
C VAL A 469 -21.80 15.61 -40.37
N THR A 470 -21.21 15.71 -41.55
CA THR A 470 -21.08 16.96 -42.31
C THR A 470 -21.90 16.88 -43.59
N PHE A 471 -22.58 17.96 -43.93
CA PHE A 471 -23.41 18.08 -45.12
C PHE A 471 -23.03 19.34 -45.90
N LYS A 472 -22.85 19.18 -47.20
CA LYS A 472 -22.64 20.27 -48.15
C LYS A 472 -23.81 20.35 -49.12
N ASN A 473 -24.55 21.44 -49.06
CA ASN A 473 -25.60 21.78 -50.00
C ASN A 473 -25.00 22.37 -51.28
N THR A 474 -25.66 22.12 -52.41
CA THR A 474 -25.20 22.59 -53.73
C THR A 474 -26.26 23.49 -54.33
N THR A 475 -26.20 24.77 -54.00
CA THR A 475 -27.22 25.76 -54.40
C THR A 475 -26.78 26.68 -55.54
N ASN A 476 -25.53 26.60 -56.02
CA ASN A 476 -24.99 27.57 -56.99
C ASN A 476 -24.66 26.97 -58.36
N GLY A 477 -25.65 26.45 -59.10
CA GLY A 477 -25.60 26.27 -60.57
C GLY A 477 -24.49 25.39 -61.17
N THR A 478 -23.55 24.90 -60.39
CA THR A 478 -22.50 23.96 -60.78
C THR A 478 -23.03 22.56 -60.58
N ALA A 479 -22.89 21.70 -61.60
CA ALA A 479 -23.42 20.33 -61.67
C ALA A 479 -22.84 19.32 -60.62
N SER A 480 -22.28 19.80 -59.51
CA SER A 480 -21.77 18.95 -58.44
C SER A 480 -22.92 18.53 -57.52
N PRO A 481 -23.05 17.23 -57.19
CA PRO A 481 -24.04 16.73 -56.23
C PRO A 481 -23.74 17.21 -54.80
N ALA A 482 -24.79 17.45 -54.01
CA ALA A 482 -24.72 17.62 -52.56
C ALA A 482 -24.00 16.42 -51.94
N LYS A 483 -23.27 16.63 -50.84
CA LYS A 483 -22.41 15.61 -50.26
C LYS A 483 -22.64 15.50 -48.78
N ALA A 484 -23.03 14.31 -48.32
CA ALA A 484 -22.99 13.97 -46.91
C ALA A 484 -21.73 13.16 -46.61
N THR A 485 -21.08 13.42 -45.48
CA THR A 485 -19.92 12.65 -45.03
C THR A 485 -20.08 12.37 -43.54
N VAL A 486 -19.94 11.11 -43.19
CA VAL A 486 -19.94 10.62 -41.81
C VAL A 486 -18.53 10.19 -41.50
N VAL A 487 -17.99 10.73 -40.42
CA VAL A 487 -16.64 10.44 -39.92
C VAL A 487 -16.79 9.87 -38.52
N SER A 488 -16.15 8.73 -38.26
CA SER A 488 -15.91 8.24 -36.91
C SER A 488 -14.42 8.13 -36.63
N ASN A 489 -14.05 7.80 -35.39
CA ASN A 489 -12.67 7.46 -35.04
C ASN A 489 -12.12 6.24 -35.81
N ILE A 490 -12.99 5.43 -36.44
CA ILE A 490 -12.66 4.21 -37.19
C ILE A 490 -12.89 4.39 -38.70
N GLY A 491 -13.21 5.58 -39.24
CA GLY A 491 -13.31 5.72 -40.69
C GLY A 491 -14.10 6.92 -41.19
N GLU A 492 -14.08 7.15 -42.52
CA GLU A 492 -15.06 8.01 -43.17
C GLU A 492 -15.90 7.20 -44.15
N SER A 493 -17.17 7.56 -44.25
CA SER A 493 -18.06 7.18 -45.35
C SER A 493 -18.63 8.45 -45.94
N HIS A 494 -18.68 8.54 -47.26
CA HIS A 494 -19.33 9.65 -47.92
C HIS A 494 -20.18 9.15 -49.07
N GLU A 495 -21.28 9.85 -49.27
CA GLU A 495 -22.16 9.62 -50.40
C GLU A 495 -22.52 10.97 -51.02
N SER A 496 -22.68 10.96 -52.34
CA SER A 496 -22.97 12.15 -53.14
C SER A 496 -24.37 12.02 -53.72
N PHE A 497 -25.20 13.03 -53.54
CA PHE A 497 -26.62 13.01 -53.87
C PHE A 497 -27.04 14.29 -54.59
N GLN A 498 -28.08 14.21 -55.41
CA GLN A 498 -28.58 15.38 -56.15
C GLN A 498 -29.77 16.04 -55.44
N MET A 499 -29.68 16.21 -54.10
CA MET A 499 -30.83 16.65 -53.30
C MET A 499 -30.46 17.79 -52.34
N PRO A 500 -31.24 18.89 -52.34
CA PRO A 500 -31.05 19.97 -51.38
C PRO A 500 -31.58 19.56 -49.99
N MET A 501 -30.97 20.12 -48.95
CA MET A 501 -31.41 19.93 -47.59
C MET A 501 -32.33 21.07 -47.14
N CYS A 502 -33.52 20.70 -46.67
CA CYS A 502 -34.54 21.59 -46.16
C CYS A 502 -35.00 21.09 -44.79
N LEU A 503 -34.94 21.95 -43.79
CA LEU A 503 -35.27 21.62 -42.40
C LEU A 503 -36.78 21.44 -42.21
N PHE A 504 -37.16 20.48 -41.37
CA PHE A 504 -38.57 20.25 -41.01
C PHE A 504 -39.22 21.36 -40.20
N ASP A 505 -38.41 22.01 -39.35
CA ASP A 505 -38.77 23.22 -38.63
C ASP A 505 -37.74 24.28 -39.03
N GLU A 506 -38.26 25.42 -39.45
CA GLU A 506 -37.47 26.56 -39.87
C GLU A 506 -36.77 27.28 -38.71
N LEU A 507 -37.21 27.04 -37.47
CA LEU A 507 -36.65 27.66 -36.27
C LEU A 507 -35.69 26.75 -35.52
N ASN A 508 -35.90 25.42 -35.55
CA ASN A 508 -35.10 24.47 -34.77
C ASN A 508 -34.63 23.28 -35.62
N PHE A 509 -33.32 23.08 -35.70
CA PHE A 509 -32.71 21.91 -36.33
C PHE A 509 -33.13 20.61 -35.60
N PHE A 510 -33.35 20.66 -34.28
CA PHE A 510 -34.10 19.63 -33.56
C PHE A 510 -34.77 20.23 -32.31
N LYS A 511 -35.94 19.69 -31.94
CA LYS A 511 -36.69 19.97 -30.71
C LYS A 511 -36.51 18.90 -29.64
N ALA A 512 -36.10 17.69 -30.04
CA ALA A 512 -35.82 16.60 -29.12
C ALA A 512 -34.69 15.71 -29.65
N VAL A 513 -33.96 15.08 -28.72
CA VAL A 513 -32.96 14.06 -29.01
C VAL A 513 -33.43 12.75 -28.38
N GLU A 514 -33.71 11.74 -29.20
CA GLU A 514 -34.06 10.39 -28.77
C GLU A 514 -32.77 9.57 -28.64
N VAL A 515 -32.57 8.90 -27.50
CA VAL A 515 -31.43 8.02 -27.25
C VAL A 515 -31.91 6.70 -26.64
N ASN A 516 -31.62 5.59 -27.32
CA ASN A 516 -32.27 4.31 -27.03
C ASN A 516 -31.43 3.32 -26.21
N TYR A 517 -30.22 3.70 -25.83
CA TYR A 517 -29.29 2.86 -25.07
C TYR A 517 -28.63 3.65 -23.93
N PRO A 518 -28.20 2.98 -22.85
CA PRO A 518 -27.40 3.62 -21.81
C PRO A 518 -26.08 4.13 -22.40
N VAL A 519 -25.86 5.45 -22.46
CA VAL A 519 -24.64 6.02 -23.04
C VAL A 519 -24.14 7.24 -22.25
N LEU A 520 -22.84 7.49 -22.35
CA LEU A 520 -22.28 8.81 -22.10
C LEU A 520 -22.14 9.52 -23.43
N MET A 521 -22.63 10.76 -23.52
CA MET A 521 -22.59 11.56 -24.73
C MET A 521 -22.03 12.95 -24.39
N SER A 522 -21.05 13.42 -25.14
CA SER A 522 -20.55 14.80 -24.98
C SER A 522 -21.61 15.80 -25.42
N PRO A 523 -21.42 17.10 -25.10
CA PRO A 523 -22.08 18.18 -25.82
C PRO A 523 -22.08 17.95 -27.33
N VAL A 524 -23.23 18.16 -27.97
CA VAL A 524 -23.34 18.09 -29.43
C VAL A 524 -22.80 19.39 -30.01
N MET A 525 -21.65 19.30 -30.67
CA MET A 525 -21.04 20.39 -31.43
C MET A 525 -21.80 20.57 -32.73
N MET A 526 -22.35 21.77 -32.96
CA MET A 526 -23.07 22.14 -34.16
C MET A 526 -22.36 23.32 -34.80
N ILE A 527 -21.87 23.14 -36.02
CA ILE A 527 -21.07 24.11 -36.76
C ILE A 527 -21.83 24.42 -38.05
N PRO A 528 -22.24 25.68 -38.32
CA PRO A 528 -23.11 26.03 -39.44
C PRO A 528 -22.38 26.08 -40.78
N GLU A 529 -21.39 25.21 -41.00
CA GLU A 529 -20.66 25.08 -42.26
C GLU A 529 -20.23 23.63 -42.53
N TYR A 530 -19.94 23.33 -43.80
CA TYR A 530 -19.38 22.06 -44.23
C TYR A 530 -17.90 22.00 -43.86
N LEU A 531 -17.54 21.11 -42.92
CA LEU A 531 -16.14 20.83 -42.62
C LEU A 531 -15.57 19.75 -43.55
N PRO A 532 -14.47 20.02 -44.28
CA PRO A 532 -13.73 18.99 -44.99
C PRO A 532 -13.06 18.03 -43.99
N LEU A 533 -12.81 16.79 -44.39
CA LEU A 533 -12.24 15.75 -43.54
C LEU A 533 -11.01 16.21 -42.73
N ALA A 534 -10.07 16.95 -43.35
CA ALA A 534 -8.87 17.41 -42.67
C ALA A 534 -9.19 18.29 -41.43
N LYS A 535 -10.21 19.14 -41.54
CA LYS A 535 -10.69 19.97 -40.42
C LYS A 535 -11.44 19.15 -39.37
N ILE A 536 -12.20 18.12 -39.79
CA ILE A 536 -12.85 17.18 -38.87
C ILE A 536 -11.80 16.36 -38.08
N GLN A 537 -10.71 15.94 -38.72
CA GLN A 537 -9.61 15.25 -38.07
C GLN A 537 -8.90 16.15 -37.05
N GLN A 538 -8.68 17.41 -37.39
CA GLN A 538 -8.14 18.40 -36.47
C GLN A 538 -9.08 18.62 -35.26
N LEU A 539 -10.39 18.70 -35.51
CA LEU A 539 -11.41 18.77 -34.45
C LEU A 539 -11.37 17.54 -33.53
N TYR A 540 -11.21 16.35 -34.08
CA TYR A 540 -11.03 15.11 -33.31
C TYR A 540 -9.79 15.17 -32.41
N VAL A 541 -8.62 15.50 -32.96
CA VAL A 541 -7.36 15.56 -32.19
C VAL A 541 -7.43 16.58 -31.07
N ASN A 542 -7.98 17.77 -31.33
CA ASN A 542 -8.08 18.82 -30.31
C ASN A 542 -9.01 18.44 -29.17
N THR A 543 -10.05 17.65 -29.43
CA THR A 543 -11.03 17.24 -28.41
C THR A 543 -10.70 15.90 -27.75
N LEU A 544 -9.75 15.14 -28.29
CA LEU A 544 -9.36 13.81 -27.78
C LEU A 544 -8.79 13.88 -26.36
N GLY A 545 -7.89 14.85 -26.09
CA GLY A 545 -7.25 15.02 -24.78
C GLY A 545 -8.25 15.30 -23.66
N ASP A 546 -9.34 16.00 -23.95
CA ASP A 546 -10.39 16.30 -22.98
C ASP A 546 -11.28 15.11 -22.65
N MET A 547 -11.37 14.12 -23.55
CA MET A 547 -12.33 13.02 -23.44
C MET A 547 -11.70 11.74 -22.87
N LEU A 548 -10.42 11.47 -23.16
CA LEU A 548 -9.71 10.28 -22.65
C LEU A 548 -9.67 10.15 -21.10
N PRO A 549 -9.45 11.22 -20.30
CA PRO A 549 -9.41 11.14 -18.84
C PRO A 549 -10.81 11.10 -18.20
N LYS A 550 -11.85 11.50 -18.94
CA LYS A 550 -13.24 11.54 -18.46
C LYS A 550 -13.86 10.14 -18.47
N ARG A 551 -13.29 9.25 -17.65
CA ARG A 551 -13.78 7.88 -17.44
C ARG A 551 -15.01 7.83 -16.51
N GLY A 552 -15.19 8.85 -15.67
CA GLY A 552 -16.29 9.02 -14.72
C GLY A 552 -16.39 7.89 -13.68
N PRO A 553 -16.91 8.12 -12.47
CA PRO A 553 -17.30 7.02 -11.60
C PRO A 553 -18.47 6.26 -12.24
N LEU A 554 -18.35 4.93 -12.36
CA LEU A 554 -19.37 4.03 -12.94
C LEU A 554 -20.76 4.18 -12.30
N ARG A 555 -20.85 4.74 -11.08
CA ARG A 555 -22.09 4.99 -10.32
C ARG A 555 -22.35 6.48 -10.15
N SER A 556 -23.59 6.90 -10.39
CA SER A 556 -24.02 8.30 -10.24
C SER A 556 -23.92 8.76 -8.78
N PHE A 557 -23.89 10.06 -8.50
CA PHE A 557 -23.94 10.56 -7.12
C PHE A 557 -25.24 10.10 -6.42
N GLY A 558 -26.35 10.05 -7.16
CA GLY A 558 -27.62 9.47 -6.71
C GLY A 558 -27.48 8.01 -6.31
N GLU A 559 -26.95 7.15 -7.19
CA GLU A 559 -26.68 5.72 -6.89
C GLU A 559 -25.71 5.54 -5.74
N ARG A 560 -24.65 6.37 -5.66
CA ARG A 560 -23.73 6.36 -4.51
C ARG A 560 -24.42 6.81 -3.23
N SER A 561 -25.37 7.74 -3.28
CA SER A 561 -26.12 8.18 -2.09
C SER A 561 -27.18 7.18 -1.63
N THR A 562 -27.70 6.36 -2.53
CA THR A 562 -28.69 5.31 -2.22
C THR A 562 -28.03 3.99 -1.83
N ASP A 563 -26.93 3.60 -2.50
CA ASP A 563 -26.15 2.39 -2.18
C ASP A 563 -25.19 2.61 -0.98
N ASN A 564 -24.72 3.85 -0.76
CA ASN A 564 -23.91 4.20 0.42
C ASN A 564 -24.73 4.82 1.55
N LYS A 565 -26.03 4.53 1.65
CA LYS A 565 -26.53 4.29 3.00
C LYS A 565 -25.98 2.93 3.38
N ILE A 566 -24.70 2.90 3.79
CA ILE A 566 -24.21 1.82 4.62
C ILE A 566 -25.27 1.74 5.72
N ALA A 567 -26.08 0.69 5.71
CA ALA A 567 -26.84 0.36 6.87
C ALA A 567 -25.75 0.15 7.91
N ILE A 568 -25.51 1.16 8.74
CA ILE A 568 -24.82 0.95 9.99
C ILE A 568 -25.79 0.03 10.71
N GLN A 569 -25.63 -1.28 10.49
CA GLN A 569 -25.93 -2.23 11.52
C GLN A 569 -25.08 -1.73 12.67
N LYS A 570 -25.71 -0.98 13.58
CA LYS A 570 -25.32 -1.00 14.96
C LYS A 570 -25.45 -2.46 15.35
N ASN A 571 -24.39 -3.21 15.07
CA ASN A 571 -24.06 -4.30 15.94
C ASN A 571 -23.83 -3.58 17.26
N ASP A 572 -24.69 -3.83 18.24
CA ASP A 572 -24.33 -3.50 19.61
C ASP A 572 -22.90 -4.05 19.78
N TYR A 573 -21.98 -3.18 20.21
CA TYR A 573 -20.58 -3.55 20.36
C TYR A 573 -20.52 -4.72 21.35
N ASP A 574 -20.50 -5.95 20.83
CA ASP A 574 -20.73 -7.12 21.67
C ASP A 574 -19.58 -7.30 22.68
N TYR A 575 -18.38 -6.73 22.42
CA TYR A 575 -17.29 -6.54 23.40
C TYR A 575 -16.32 -5.43 22.91
N ARG A 576 -15.54 -4.64 23.67
CA ARG A 576 -15.52 -4.11 25.05
C ARG A 576 -14.71 -2.79 25.14
N SER A 577 -14.17 -2.26 24.02
CA SER A 577 -13.21 -1.14 23.97
C SER A 577 -13.45 -0.19 22.77
N SER A 578 -13.43 1.12 22.99
CA SER A 578 -13.66 2.18 21.99
C SER A 578 -12.43 3.07 21.80
N LEU A 579 -12.11 3.44 20.56
CA LEU A 579 -11.08 4.44 20.27
C LEU A 579 -11.54 5.81 20.82
N LEU A 580 -10.76 6.42 21.70
CA LEU A 580 -11.10 7.67 22.39
C LEU A 580 -10.91 8.92 21.53
N ALA A 581 -9.93 8.89 20.62
CA ALA A 581 -9.53 10.03 19.80
C ALA A 581 -8.91 9.55 18.48
N ALA A 582 -8.78 10.45 17.50
CA ALA A 582 -8.14 10.12 16.23
C ALA A 582 -6.69 9.65 16.44
N PRO A 583 -6.21 8.62 15.74
CA PRO A 583 -4.81 8.20 15.82
C PRO A 583 -3.90 9.32 15.34
N VAL A 584 -2.87 9.63 16.12
CA VAL A 584 -1.92 10.69 15.80
C VAL A 584 -0.54 10.08 15.60
N LEU A 585 0.07 10.44 14.48
CA LEU A 585 1.42 10.15 14.06
C LEU A 585 2.35 11.28 14.52
N PHE A 586 3.43 10.95 15.22
CA PHE A 586 4.48 11.86 15.64
C PHE A 586 5.80 11.44 14.99
N GLN A 587 6.48 12.38 14.34
CA GLN A 587 7.71 12.13 13.60
C GLN A 587 8.83 13.00 14.13
N THR A 588 9.97 12.40 14.43
CA THR A 588 11.22 13.12 14.72
C THR A 588 12.14 13.09 13.51
N ARG A 589 12.79 14.22 13.23
CA ARG A 589 13.64 14.41 12.04
C ARG A 589 15.03 14.89 12.44
N LEU A 590 16.02 14.55 11.63
CA LEU A 590 17.41 14.99 11.76
C LEU A 590 17.70 16.09 10.74
N HIS A 591 18.60 17.01 11.07
CA HIS A 591 19.02 18.05 10.15
C HIS A 591 19.80 17.44 8.98
N ALA A 592 19.56 17.91 7.77
CA ALA A 592 20.40 17.58 6.62
C ALA A 592 21.75 18.30 6.78
N THR A 593 22.85 17.58 6.92
CA THR A 593 24.20 18.17 6.99
C THR A 593 25.05 17.72 5.80
N PRO A 594 25.87 18.61 5.22
CA PRO A 594 26.79 18.24 4.15
C PRO A 594 28.00 17.48 4.71
N THR A 595 28.24 17.62 6.01
CA THR A 595 29.28 16.92 6.78
C THR A 595 28.68 15.71 7.49
N CYS A 596 29.29 14.56 7.27
CA CYS A 596 29.02 13.32 8.00
C CYS A 596 30.01 13.15 9.15
N ASP A 597 29.69 12.29 10.12
CA ASP A 597 30.61 11.94 11.22
C ASP A 597 31.98 11.44 10.74
N PHE A 598 32.02 10.82 9.56
CA PHE A 598 33.24 10.39 8.90
C PHE A 598 33.65 11.33 7.77
N HIS A 599 34.94 11.71 7.75
CA HIS A 599 35.52 12.57 6.72
C HIS A 599 35.40 11.97 5.31
N GLU A 600 35.57 10.66 5.16
CA GLU A 600 35.40 9.99 3.85
C GLU A 600 33.95 10.01 3.35
N GLY A 601 32.96 9.90 4.26
CA GLY A 601 31.55 10.02 3.90
C GLY A 601 31.23 11.42 3.36
N THR A 602 31.77 12.45 4.00
CA THR A 602 31.66 13.85 3.54
C THR A 602 32.26 14.03 2.14
N ALA A 603 33.45 13.48 1.89
CA ALA A 603 34.10 13.56 0.58
C ALA A 603 33.34 12.78 -0.50
N TYR A 604 32.78 11.61 -0.15
CA TYR A 604 31.98 10.79 -1.06
C TYR A 604 30.69 11.49 -1.49
N ILE A 605 29.96 12.11 -0.55
CA ILE A 605 28.73 12.86 -0.88
C ILE A 605 29.06 14.02 -1.82
N ALA A 606 30.13 14.78 -1.57
CA ALA A 606 30.55 15.86 -2.45
C ALA A 606 30.90 15.37 -3.88
N ASP A 607 31.62 14.26 -4.01
CA ASP A 607 31.95 13.66 -5.31
C ASP A 607 30.69 13.14 -6.03
N MET A 608 29.81 12.44 -5.33
CA MET A 608 28.56 11.93 -5.90
C MET A 608 27.60 13.04 -6.30
N TYR A 609 27.48 14.10 -5.50
CA TYR A 609 26.71 15.29 -5.86
C TYR A 609 27.23 15.92 -7.16
N SER A 610 28.54 16.10 -7.30
CA SER A 610 29.13 16.64 -8.54
C SER A 610 28.86 15.76 -9.78
N LYS A 611 28.85 14.42 -9.60
CA LYS A 611 28.49 13.47 -10.66
C LYS A 611 27.00 13.53 -11.01
N VAL A 612 26.13 13.62 -10.02
CA VAL A 612 24.68 13.70 -10.21
C VAL A 612 24.30 15.02 -10.87
N GLU A 613 24.86 16.14 -10.42
CA GLU A 613 24.71 17.45 -11.06
C GLU A 613 25.17 17.41 -12.51
N GLY A 614 26.37 16.87 -12.77
CA GLY A 614 26.90 16.75 -14.13
C GLY A 614 26.13 15.82 -15.07
N GLN A 615 25.38 14.84 -14.55
CA GLN A 615 24.59 13.89 -15.35
C GLN A 615 23.12 14.27 -15.49
N LYS A 616 22.51 14.86 -14.44
CA LYS A 616 21.08 15.19 -14.40
C LYS A 616 20.81 16.66 -14.74
N CYS A 617 21.73 17.57 -14.44
CA CYS A 617 21.62 19.00 -14.75
C CYS A 617 22.39 19.37 -16.03
N SER A 618 22.79 18.37 -16.83
CA SER A 618 23.30 18.57 -18.17
C SER A 618 22.17 18.58 -19.20
N ALA A 619 22.31 19.41 -20.22
CA ALA A 619 21.34 19.53 -21.31
C ALA A 619 20.87 18.14 -21.82
N PRO A 620 19.56 17.90 -21.91
CA PRO A 620 18.48 18.90 -22.04
C PRO A 620 17.81 19.36 -20.74
N PHE A 621 18.25 18.89 -19.57
CA PHE A 621 17.59 19.21 -18.29
C PHE A 621 18.37 20.31 -17.56
N GLU A 622 17.69 21.40 -17.21
CA GLU A 622 18.23 22.48 -16.36
C GLU A 622 17.70 22.32 -14.94
N CYS A 623 18.59 22.37 -13.95
CA CYS A 623 18.23 22.34 -12.54
C CYS A 623 18.06 23.77 -12.01
N ASP A 624 17.18 23.94 -11.02
CA ASP A 624 17.00 25.23 -10.35
C ASP A 624 18.27 25.66 -9.61
N LYS A 625 18.45 26.97 -9.44
CA LYS A 625 19.64 27.55 -8.78
C LYS A 625 19.88 27.01 -7.38
N GLU A 626 18.82 26.66 -6.66
CA GLU A 626 18.90 26.08 -5.32
C GLU A 626 19.57 24.70 -5.33
N VAL A 627 19.39 23.92 -6.40
CA VAL A 627 20.03 22.61 -6.57
C VAL A 627 21.54 22.78 -6.76
N HIS A 628 22.01 23.89 -7.34
CA HIS A 628 23.42 24.22 -7.53
C HIS A 628 24.08 24.82 -6.28
N ASP A 629 23.33 25.67 -5.55
CA ASP A 629 23.86 26.46 -4.45
C ASP A 629 23.78 25.70 -3.09
N VAL A 630 22.91 24.70 -2.97
CA VAL A 630 22.67 23.96 -1.71
C VAL A 630 22.76 22.43 -1.93
N PRO A 631 23.97 21.84 -1.80
CA PRO A 631 24.18 20.39 -1.99
C PRO A 631 23.34 19.52 -1.05
N GLU A 632 22.99 20.07 0.11
CA GLU A 632 22.24 19.43 1.18
C GLU A 632 20.83 18.98 0.77
N LEU A 633 20.25 19.60 -0.28
CA LEU A 633 18.93 19.27 -0.83
C LEU A 633 18.92 18.00 -1.68
N THR A 634 20.09 17.55 -2.16
CA THR A 634 20.18 16.43 -3.11
C THR A 634 20.73 15.16 -2.46
N MET A 635 21.79 15.31 -1.65
CA MET A 635 22.36 14.24 -0.84
C MET A 635 22.97 14.86 0.42
N SER A 636 22.54 14.39 1.59
CA SER A 636 23.00 14.90 2.88
C SER A 636 23.05 13.78 3.91
N CYS A 637 23.93 13.96 4.89
CA CYS A 637 24.03 13.10 6.05
C CYS A 637 23.03 13.54 7.14
N PRO A 638 22.50 12.60 7.94
CA PRO A 638 21.74 12.95 9.12
C PRO A 638 22.66 13.59 10.17
N GLY A 639 22.32 14.81 10.60
CA GLY A 639 23.03 15.56 11.63
C GLY A 639 22.26 15.63 12.95
N GLU A 640 22.34 16.77 13.63
CA GLU A 640 21.66 16.98 14.92
C GLU A 640 20.11 16.97 14.81
N PRO A 641 19.37 16.70 15.91
CA PRO A 641 17.92 16.73 15.92
C PRO A 641 17.36 18.07 15.41
N TYR A 642 16.47 18.00 14.42
CA TYR A 642 15.94 19.18 13.74
C TYR A 642 14.91 19.88 14.62
N THR A 643 15.16 21.16 14.96
CA THR A 643 14.37 21.92 15.96
C THR A 643 13.77 23.22 15.43
N GLY A 644 14.02 23.60 14.17
CA GLY A 644 13.91 25.00 13.73
C GLY A 644 12.74 25.37 12.83
N GLU A 645 12.43 24.61 11.78
CA GLU A 645 11.53 25.09 10.71
C GLU A 645 10.30 24.22 10.46
N ARG A 646 9.36 24.77 9.68
CA ARG A 646 8.11 24.08 9.31
C ARG A 646 8.40 23.02 8.27
N VAL A 647 7.96 21.80 8.53
CA VAL A 647 8.02 20.69 7.57
C VAL A 647 6.59 20.34 7.17
N LEU A 648 6.29 20.31 5.86
CA LEU A 648 4.94 20.02 5.32
C LEU A 648 3.85 20.96 5.87
N GLY A 649 4.23 22.22 6.12
CA GLY A 649 3.37 23.23 6.75
C GLY A 649 3.01 22.95 8.21
N LEU A 650 3.70 22.02 8.88
CA LEU A 650 3.54 21.72 10.30
C LEU A 650 4.55 22.46 11.16
N GLU A 651 4.10 22.95 12.30
CA GLU A 651 4.96 23.50 13.35
C GLU A 651 5.42 22.37 14.28
N PRO A 652 6.69 22.40 14.74
CA PRO A 652 7.19 21.38 15.64
C PRO A 652 6.49 21.44 17.00
N ILE A 653 6.19 20.26 17.55
CA ILE A 653 5.59 20.05 18.86
C ILE A 653 6.58 19.25 19.71
N SER A 654 6.65 19.57 21.00
CA SER A 654 7.45 18.83 21.98
C SER A 654 6.66 17.66 22.55
N LEU A 655 7.21 16.45 22.49
CA LEU A 655 6.66 15.24 23.09
C LEU A 655 7.77 14.51 23.86
N GLY A 656 7.61 14.33 25.18
CA GLY A 656 8.54 13.51 25.98
C GLY A 656 10.01 13.95 25.96
N GLY A 657 10.30 15.24 25.74
CA GLY A 657 11.66 15.76 25.60
C GLY A 657 12.23 15.73 24.17
N ALA A 658 11.51 15.13 23.21
CA ALA A 658 11.83 15.22 21.79
C ALA A 658 10.97 16.28 21.09
N THR A 659 11.53 17.00 20.12
CA THR A 659 10.79 17.91 19.24
C THR A 659 10.53 17.24 17.90
N GLY A 660 9.29 17.26 17.43
CA GLY A 660 8.90 16.58 16.19
C GLY A 660 7.62 17.13 15.58
N TYR A 661 7.18 16.52 14.49
CA TYR A 661 6.01 16.93 13.71
C TYR A 661 4.86 15.96 13.93
N ALA A 662 3.68 16.50 14.21
CA ALA A 662 2.52 15.67 14.47
C ALA A 662 1.40 15.80 13.43
N GLU A 663 0.86 14.67 13.03
CA GLU A 663 -0.23 14.58 12.08
C GLU A 663 -1.29 13.55 12.44
N ILE A 664 -2.54 13.79 12.05
CA ILE A 664 -3.59 12.77 12.14
C ILE A 664 -3.27 11.68 11.11
N LEU A 665 -3.24 10.41 11.54
CA LEU A 665 -2.82 9.29 10.69
C LEU A 665 -3.59 9.24 9.36
N PHE A 666 -4.90 9.41 9.41
CA PHE A 666 -5.78 9.39 8.24
C PHE A 666 -5.46 10.51 7.23
N SER A 667 -4.91 11.64 7.67
CA SER A 667 -4.50 12.70 6.75
C SER A 667 -3.34 12.27 5.86
N ILE A 668 -2.43 11.44 6.37
CA ILE A 668 -1.29 10.92 5.59
C ILE A 668 -1.68 9.67 4.79
N THR A 669 -2.50 8.77 5.35
CA THR A 669 -2.83 7.50 4.69
C THR A 669 -3.91 7.61 3.62
N ASP A 670 -4.90 8.48 3.83
CA ASP A 670 -6.11 8.48 2.98
C ASP A 670 -6.10 9.58 1.92
N SER A 671 -5.15 10.52 2.00
CA SER A 671 -5.00 11.64 1.07
C SER A 671 -3.61 11.62 0.43
N GLU A 672 -3.52 11.62 -0.89
CA GLU A 672 -2.23 11.72 -1.61
C GLU A 672 -1.63 13.13 -1.55
N PHE A 673 -2.48 14.16 -1.43
CA PHE A 673 -2.06 15.55 -1.34
C PHE A 673 -2.83 16.26 -0.23
N ILE A 674 -2.14 17.11 0.51
CA ILE A 674 -2.76 17.99 1.52
C ILE A 674 -2.48 19.44 1.14
N PHE A 675 -3.52 20.27 1.19
CA PHE A 675 -3.38 21.70 0.98
C PHE A 675 -3.19 22.44 2.31
N ARG A 676 -2.08 23.15 2.47
CA ARG A 676 -1.74 23.92 3.69
C ARG A 676 -1.13 25.25 3.33
N GLN A 677 -1.60 26.31 4.00
CA GLN A 677 -1.03 27.67 3.89
C GLN A 677 -0.85 28.20 2.46
N GLY A 678 -1.63 27.71 1.49
CA GLY A 678 -1.54 28.13 0.09
C GLY A 678 -0.79 27.17 -0.82
N GLU A 679 -0.17 26.12 -0.28
CA GLU A 679 0.64 25.16 -1.03
C GLU A 679 0.02 23.75 -0.99
N VAL A 680 0.12 23.04 -2.11
CA VAL A 680 -0.25 21.63 -2.24
C VAL A 680 1.00 20.80 -1.92
N VAL A 681 0.92 19.97 -0.90
CA VAL A 681 2.03 19.17 -0.40
C VAL A 681 1.72 17.68 -0.60
N ASP A 682 2.66 16.93 -1.16
CA ASP A 682 2.55 15.47 -1.35
C ASP A 682 2.78 14.74 -0.02
N THR A 683 1.81 13.93 0.41
CA THR A 683 1.90 13.20 1.68
C THR A 683 2.98 12.12 1.70
N ARG A 684 3.43 11.67 0.54
CA ARG A 684 4.53 10.69 0.41
C ARG A 684 5.87 11.25 0.89
N THR A 685 6.01 12.57 0.90
CA THR A 685 7.21 13.26 1.41
C THR A 685 7.22 13.39 2.94
N PHE A 686 6.19 12.88 3.63
CA PHE A 686 6.18 12.82 5.09
C PHE A 686 7.30 11.95 5.64
N PHE A 687 7.54 10.78 5.06
CA PHE A 687 8.67 9.91 5.40
C PHE A 687 9.76 10.03 4.33
N ASP A 688 10.95 10.41 4.76
CA ASP A 688 12.14 10.54 3.92
C ASP A 688 13.42 10.11 4.66
N SER A 689 14.57 10.24 3.99
CA SER A 689 15.89 9.89 4.54
C SER A 689 16.30 10.66 5.80
N HIS A 690 15.61 11.75 6.14
CA HIS A 690 15.88 12.54 7.35
C HIS A 690 14.97 12.17 8.52
N THR A 691 14.07 11.20 8.32
CA THR A 691 13.24 10.68 9.39
C THR A 691 14.08 9.83 10.33
N ALA A 692 14.14 10.18 11.62
CA ALA A 692 14.78 9.34 12.63
C ALA A 692 13.81 8.31 13.19
N LYS A 693 12.68 8.78 13.73
CA LYS A 693 11.67 7.92 14.37
C LYS A 693 10.26 8.39 14.04
N ALA A 694 9.37 7.44 13.84
CA ALA A 694 7.94 7.68 13.68
C ALA A 694 7.15 6.89 14.71
N GLU A 695 6.25 7.54 15.43
CA GLU A 695 5.46 6.98 16.51
C GLU A 695 3.99 7.21 16.26
N ILE A 696 3.18 6.15 16.23
CA ILE A 696 1.73 6.23 16.10
C ILE A 696 1.10 5.92 17.45
N PHE A 697 0.29 6.83 17.95
CA PHE A 697 -0.46 6.68 19.20
C PHE A 697 -1.93 6.40 18.92
N LEU A 698 -2.43 5.27 19.43
CA LEU A 698 -3.84 4.93 19.43
C LEU A 698 -4.33 4.77 20.86
N LEU A 699 -5.39 5.50 21.24
CA LEU A 699 -5.95 5.46 22.58
C LEU A 699 -7.29 4.75 22.58
N PHE A 700 -7.41 3.71 23.39
CA PHE A 700 -8.63 2.94 23.59
C PHE A 700 -9.11 3.06 25.02
N PHE A 701 -10.42 3.04 25.22
CA PHE A 701 -11.04 2.93 26.53
C PHE A 701 -12.00 1.76 26.57
N THR A 702 -11.93 0.98 27.64
CA THR A 702 -12.73 -0.24 27.84
C THR A 702 -13.70 -0.01 29.00
N PRO A 703 -14.93 0.49 28.76
CA PRO A 703 -15.83 0.92 29.83
C PRO A 703 -16.19 -0.21 30.80
N SER A 704 -16.33 -1.44 30.30
CA SER A 704 -16.71 -2.60 31.12
C SER A 704 -15.68 -2.98 32.19
N GLN A 705 -14.43 -2.56 32.02
CA GLN A 705 -13.32 -2.89 32.93
C GLN A 705 -12.65 -1.63 33.52
N GLY A 706 -13.03 -0.42 33.09
CA GLY A 706 -12.36 0.81 33.52
C GLY A 706 -10.89 0.86 33.10
N ILE A 707 -10.54 0.29 31.94
CA ILE A 707 -9.16 0.24 31.46
C ILE A 707 -8.98 1.23 30.31
N THR A 708 -8.00 2.12 30.45
CA THR A 708 -7.50 2.97 29.37
C THR A 708 -6.25 2.33 28.78
N THR A 709 -6.19 2.18 27.46
CA THR A 709 -5.10 1.50 26.76
C THR A 709 -4.46 2.43 25.76
N VAL A 710 -3.14 2.54 25.80
CA VAL A 710 -2.34 3.25 24.81
C VAL A 710 -1.58 2.22 23.99
N MET A 711 -1.87 2.16 22.69
CA MET A 711 -1.10 1.40 21.72
C MET A 711 -0.14 2.36 21.02
N LYS A 712 1.16 2.06 21.12
CA LYS A 712 2.25 2.81 20.51
C LYS A 712 2.93 1.94 19.46
N ILE A 713 2.91 2.36 18.21
CA ILE A 713 3.67 1.72 17.13
C ILE A 713 4.86 2.61 16.81
N THR A 714 6.08 2.10 16.98
CA THR A 714 7.32 2.85 16.77
C THR A 714 8.07 2.27 15.59
N GLY A 715 8.33 3.09 14.57
CA GLY A 715 9.28 2.80 13.49
C GLY A 715 10.57 3.58 13.71
N ASP A 716 11.69 2.88 13.93
CA ASP A 716 13.02 3.46 13.99
C ASP A 716 13.68 3.37 12.60
N PHE A 717 14.02 4.52 12.02
CA PHE A 717 14.59 4.65 10.68
C PHE A 717 16.08 5.02 10.72
N SER A 718 16.68 5.05 11.91
CA SER A 718 18.11 5.35 12.09
C SER A 718 19.07 4.24 11.62
N GLY A 719 18.54 3.04 11.34
CA GLY A 719 19.31 1.90 10.83
C GLY A 719 19.65 2.00 9.33
N ASP A 720 20.70 1.30 8.91
CA ASP A 720 21.33 1.48 7.60
C ASP A 720 20.43 1.17 6.37
N LEU A 721 19.40 0.31 6.50
CA LEU A 721 18.62 -0.17 5.33
C LEU A 721 17.14 -0.53 5.59
N VAL A 722 16.73 -0.81 6.83
CA VAL A 722 15.36 -1.29 7.16
C VAL A 722 14.88 -0.60 8.42
N ALA A 723 13.63 -0.14 8.39
CA ALA A 723 12.99 0.42 9.59
C ALA A 723 12.68 -0.70 10.60
N ASP A 724 13.14 -0.55 11.84
CA ASP A 724 12.78 -1.47 12.92
C ASP A 724 11.42 -1.08 13.49
N ILE A 725 10.45 -2.00 13.42
CA ILE A 725 9.07 -1.74 13.83
C ILE A 725 8.80 -2.48 15.13
N SER A 726 8.62 -1.70 16.20
CA SER A 726 8.20 -2.21 17.51
C SER A 726 6.79 -1.75 17.84
N THR A 727 6.01 -2.64 18.48
CA THR A 727 4.66 -2.33 18.94
C THR A 727 4.59 -2.52 20.44
N SER A 728 4.12 -1.51 21.15
CA SER A 728 3.88 -1.55 22.59
C SER A 728 2.41 -1.29 22.87
N VAL A 729 1.84 -2.04 23.80
CA VAL A 729 0.47 -1.86 24.29
C VAL A 729 0.54 -1.74 25.80
N GLN A 730 0.19 -0.57 26.31
CA GLN A 730 0.22 -0.27 27.74
C GLN A 730 -1.20 -0.01 28.25
N HIS A 731 -1.46 -0.45 29.48
CA HIS A 731 -2.79 -0.38 30.10
C HIS A 731 -2.72 0.39 31.43
N TYR A 732 -3.71 1.24 31.65
CA TYR A 732 -3.98 1.91 32.92
C TYR A 732 -5.35 1.46 33.44
N GLU A 733 -5.36 0.73 34.55
CA GLU A 733 -6.57 0.24 35.21
C GLU A 733 -7.03 1.19 36.32
N VAL A 734 -8.27 1.65 36.20
CA VAL A 734 -8.94 2.53 37.15
C VAL A 734 -9.67 1.70 38.22
N LEU A 735 -9.47 2.04 39.50
CA LEU A 735 -10.14 1.38 40.63
C LEU A 735 -11.23 2.28 41.22
N GLU A 736 -12.49 1.87 41.06
CA GLU A 736 -13.66 2.57 41.60
C GLU A 736 -14.60 1.64 42.38
N GLY A 737 -15.46 2.22 43.22
CA GLY A 737 -16.56 1.53 43.87
C GLY A 737 -16.16 0.33 44.75
N ALA A 738 -16.77 -0.84 44.49
CA ALA A 738 -16.56 -2.05 45.28
C ALA A 738 -15.12 -2.63 45.18
N PRO A 739 -14.50 -2.72 43.97
CA PRO A 739 -13.09 -3.07 43.83
C PRO A 739 -12.13 -2.20 44.67
N LEU A 740 -12.32 -0.87 44.67
CA LEU A 740 -11.51 0.04 45.48
C LEU A 740 -11.67 -0.22 46.98
N THR A 741 -12.91 -0.45 47.42
CA THR A 741 -13.20 -0.77 48.84
C THR A 741 -12.52 -2.08 49.26
N TYR A 742 -12.61 -3.12 48.42
CA TYR A 742 -11.94 -4.39 48.66
C TYR A 742 -10.41 -4.22 48.73
N TYR A 743 -9.83 -3.47 47.78
CA TYR A 743 -8.41 -3.17 47.78
C TYR A 743 -7.95 -2.47 49.06
N ILE A 744 -8.66 -1.43 49.51
CA ILE A 744 -8.35 -0.70 50.74
C ILE A 744 -8.40 -1.62 51.96
N VAL A 745 -9.41 -2.48 52.08
CA VAL A 745 -9.52 -3.45 53.18
C VAL A 745 -8.31 -4.38 53.21
N VAL A 746 -7.90 -4.92 52.05
CA VAL A 746 -6.70 -5.77 51.94
C VAL A 746 -5.44 -5.01 52.33
N GLN A 747 -5.29 -3.74 51.92
CA GLN A 747 -4.12 -2.94 52.29
C GLN A 747 -4.09 -2.58 53.78
N ILE A 748 -5.25 -2.37 54.43
CA ILE A 748 -5.32 -2.17 55.90
C ILE A 748 -4.84 -3.42 56.63
N VAL A 749 -5.26 -4.60 56.16
CA VAL A 749 -4.77 -5.88 56.71
C VAL A 749 -3.27 -6.03 56.48
N ASN A 750 -2.76 -5.62 55.31
CA ASN A 750 -1.33 -5.62 55.01
C ASN A 750 -0.54 -4.69 55.95
N LEU A 751 -1.04 -3.46 56.19
CA LEU A 751 -0.45 -2.52 57.14
C LEU A 751 -0.37 -3.10 58.56
N PHE A 752 -1.39 -3.84 58.99
CA PHE A 752 -1.36 -4.53 60.27
C PHE A 752 -0.23 -5.58 60.34
N PHE A 753 -0.04 -6.38 59.28
CA PHE A 753 1.07 -7.33 59.21
C PHE A 753 2.45 -6.65 59.14
N ILE A 754 2.57 -5.52 58.43
CA ILE A 754 3.80 -4.73 58.38
C ILE A 754 4.19 -4.24 59.78
N VAL A 755 3.24 -3.77 60.60
CA VAL A 755 3.52 -3.36 61.98
C VAL A 755 4.03 -4.53 62.81
N ILE A 756 3.45 -5.72 62.66
CA ILE A 756 3.93 -6.93 63.33
C ILE A 756 5.36 -7.28 62.87
N MET A 757 5.63 -7.22 61.56
CA MET A 757 6.98 -7.48 61.03
C MET A 757 8.01 -6.47 61.52
N ILE A 758 7.68 -5.16 61.56
CA ILE A 758 8.58 -4.12 62.10
C ILE A 758 8.95 -4.44 63.55
N ILE A 759 7.97 -4.82 64.37
CA ILE A 759 8.19 -5.17 65.77
C ILE A 759 9.13 -6.40 65.86
N ASP A 760 8.86 -7.46 65.09
CA ASP A 760 9.67 -8.68 65.07
C ASP A 760 11.12 -8.41 64.60
N THR A 761 11.29 -7.70 63.49
CA THR A 761 12.61 -7.31 62.96
C THR A 761 13.38 -6.44 63.95
N PHE A 762 12.70 -5.53 64.66
CA PHE A 762 13.32 -4.72 65.71
C PHE A 762 13.79 -5.58 66.89
N TYR A 763 12.99 -6.56 67.33
CA TYR A 763 13.40 -7.48 68.39
C TYR A 763 14.65 -8.30 67.98
N ILE A 764 14.67 -8.84 66.76
CA ILE A 764 15.80 -9.63 66.24
C ILE A 764 17.07 -8.76 66.11
N LEU A 765 16.94 -7.52 65.64
CA LEU A 765 18.08 -6.61 65.53
C LEU A 765 18.68 -6.28 66.91
N VAL A 766 17.81 -6.01 67.90
CA VAL A 766 18.25 -5.72 69.27
C VAL A 766 18.88 -6.94 69.93
N SER A 767 18.36 -8.15 69.71
CA SER A 767 18.97 -9.38 70.23
C SER A 767 20.36 -9.60 69.63
N MET A 768 20.50 -9.48 68.30
CA MET A 768 21.78 -9.65 67.61
C MET A 768 22.82 -8.61 68.07
N LEU A 769 22.43 -7.33 68.21
CA LEU A 769 23.33 -6.28 68.72
C LEU A 769 23.72 -6.52 70.18
N ARG A 770 22.84 -7.10 70.98
CA ARG A 770 23.11 -7.44 72.38
C ARG A 770 24.10 -8.60 72.48
N GLU A 771 23.92 -9.64 71.68
CA GLU A 771 24.85 -10.78 71.62
C GLU A 771 26.24 -10.32 71.15
N TRP A 772 26.32 -9.57 70.06
CA TRP A 772 27.59 -9.01 69.58
C TRP A 772 28.31 -8.18 70.64
N ARG A 773 27.57 -7.39 71.42
CA ARG A 773 28.13 -6.59 72.52
C ARG A 773 28.67 -7.45 73.67
N ILE A 774 28.12 -8.64 73.89
CA ILE A 774 28.51 -9.56 74.96
C ILE A 774 29.67 -10.45 74.52
N THR A 775 29.57 -11.09 73.35
CA THR A 775 30.54 -12.10 72.87
C THR A 775 31.74 -11.47 72.16
N LYS A 776 31.59 -10.26 71.58
CA LYS A 776 32.57 -9.60 70.70
C LYS A 776 32.95 -10.40 69.44
N GLU A 777 32.30 -11.52 69.18
CA GLU A 777 32.48 -12.31 67.97
C GLU A 777 31.53 -11.80 66.89
N ALA A 778 32.04 -11.67 65.66
CA ALA A 778 31.21 -11.21 64.56
C ALA A 778 30.11 -12.26 64.27
N PRO A 779 28.84 -11.83 64.07
CA PRO A 779 27.76 -12.74 63.72
C PRO A 779 28.07 -13.48 62.41
N HIS A 780 27.62 -14.73 62.32
CA HIS A 780 27.83 -15.53 61.12
C HIS A 780 27.12 -14.89 59.92
N TRP A 781 27.70 -15.01 58.73
CA TRP A 781 27.20 -14.33 57.53
C TRP A 781 25.73 -14.70 57.21
N ALA A 782 25.31 -15.93 57.50
CA ALA A 782 23.94 -16.37 57.26
C ALA A 782 22.90 -15.63 58.13
N GLU A 783 23.26 -15.27 59.37
CA GLU A 783 22.39 -14.50 60.27
C GLU A 783 22.29 -13.05 59.83
N LEU A 784 23.41 -12.47 59.39
CA LEU A 784 23.44 -11.13 58.79
C LEU A 784 22.54 -11.06 57.55
N VAL A 785 22.61 -12.07 56.66
CA VAL A 785 21.77 -12.15 55.47
C VAL A 785 20.29 -12.25 55.84
N LYS A 786 19.93 -13.02 56.87
CA LYS A 786 18.55 -13.14 57.36
C LYS A 786 17.99 -11.81 57.89
N VAL A 787 18.76 -11.10 58.72
CA VAL A 787 18.35 -9.80 59.26
C VAL A 787 18.27 -8.76 58.14
N PHE A 788 19.21 -8.79 57.19
CA PHE A 788 19.19 -7.90 56.04
C PHE A 788 17.96 -8.13 55.16
N THR A 789 17.60 -9.38 54.83
CA THR A 789 16.39 -9.68 54.04
C THR A 789 15.11 -9.24 54.76
N ASP A 790 15.04 -9.42 56.09
CA ASP A 790 13.92 -8.94 56.90
C ASP A 790 13.81 -7.40 56.90
N ILE A 791 14.92 -6.68 57.07
CA ILE A 791 14.93 -5.21 56.99
C ILE A 791 14.54 -4.73 55.60
N CYS A 792 15.10 -5.33 54.54
CA CYS A 792 14.79 -4.96 53.16
C CYS A 792 13.31 -5.19 52.84
N THR A 793 12.73 -6.33 53.22
CA THR A 793 11.30 -6.61 53.00
C THR A 793 10.41 -5.61 53.73
N VAL A 794 10.68 -5.33 55.01
CA VAL A 794 9.93 -4.36 55.80
C VAL A 794 9.99 -2.97 55.18
N VAL A 795 11.18 -2.49 54.82
CA VAL A 795 11.36 -1.17 54.22
C VAL A 795 10.67 -1.08 52.85
N MET A 796 10.91 -2.05 51.96
CA MET A 796 10.37 -2.01 50.61
C MET A 796 8.84 -2.13 50.60
N VAL A 797 8.26 -3.04 51.38
CA VAL A 797 6.80 -3.19 51.49
C VAL A 797 6.17 -1.93 52.09
N THR A 798 6.77 -1.34 53.12
CA THR A 798 6.27 -0.09 53.72
C THR A 798 6.27 1.05 52.70
N VAL A 799 7.39 1.27 52.00
CA VAL A 799 7.50 2.29 50.95
C VAL A 799 6.47 2.03 49.84
N PHE A 800 6.34 0.78 49.38
CA PHE A 800 5.36 0.42 48.36
C PHE A 800 3.93 0.76 48.77
N VAL A 801 3.50 0.35 49.97
CA VAL A 801 2.13 0.61 50.45
C VAL A 801 1.88 2.11 50.62
N CYS A 802 2.85 2.86 51.16
CA CYS A 802 2.74 4.30 51.31
C CYS A 802 2.62 5.06 49.98
N LEU A 803 3.27 4.59 48.91
CA LEU A 803 3.17 5.19 47.57
C LEU A 803 1.93 4.71 46.82
N ARG A 804 1.55 3.43 46.97
CA ARG A 804 0.49 2.80 46.19
C ARG A 804 -0.92 3.21 46.63
N ILE A 805 -1.17 3.38 47.93
CA ILE A 805 -2.50 3.73 48.45
C ILE A 805 -2.98 5.08 47.90
N PRO A 806 -2.22 6.19 48.02
CA PRO A 806 -2.64 7.49 47.46
C PRO A 806 -2.83 7.43 45.95
N SER A 807 -1.91 6.77 45.22
CA SER A 807 -1.97 6.59 43.77
C SER A 807 -3.29 5.92 43.34
N LYS A 808 -3.68 4.82 44.00
CA LYS A 808 -4.93 4.11 43.65
C LYS A 808 -6.19 4.82 44.11
N MET A 809 -6.15 5.54 45.23
CA MET A 809 -7.28 6.37 45.66
C MET A 809 -7.56 7.54 44.70
N GLY A 810 -6.53 8.10 44.06
CA GLY A 810 -6.65 9.19 43.07
C GLY A 810 -6.92 8.72 41.64
N SER A 811 -6.66 7.44 41.33
CA SER A 811 -6.67 6.91 39.95
C SER A 811 -7.95 7.19 39.14
N ALA A 812 -9.12 7.11 39.78
CA ALA A 812 -10.41 7.42 39.16
C ALA A 812 -10.52 8.87 38.69
N PHE A 813 -10.18 9.80 39.58
CA PHE A 813 -10.25 11.22 39.30
C PHE A 813 -9.24 11.65 38.23
N GLU A 814 -8.01 11.12 38.30
CA GLU A 814 -6.96 11.41 37.31
C GLU A 814 -7.33 10.87 35.93
N ALA A 815 -7.83 9.63 35.84
CA ALA A 815 -8.27 9.04 34.58
C ALA A 815 -9.49 9.75 33.99
N GLU A 816 -10.47 10.13 34.81
CA GLU A 816 -11.63 10.91 34.38
C GLU A 816 -11.20 12.27 33.83
N ALA A 817 -10.29 12.97 34.50
CA ALA A 817 -9.79 14.27 34.05
C ALA A 817 -9.09 14.18 32.67
N ILE A 818 -8.25 13.17 32.47
CA ILE A 818 -7.55 12.95 31.19
C ILE A 818 -8.55 12.53 30.09
N MET A 819 -9.46 11.61 30.38
CA MET A 819 -10.46 11.15 29.42
C MET A 819 -11.42 12.27 29.03
N HIS A 820 -11.82 13.11 29.99
CA HIS A 820 -12.61 14.31 29.74
C HIS A 820 -11.86 15.27 28.82
N HIS A 821 -10.57 15.51 29.05
CA HIS A 821 -9.74 16.36 28.19
C HIS A 821 -9.69 15.82 26.74
N LEU A 822 -9.41 14.53 26.56
CA LEU A 822 -9.29 13.89 25.24
C LEU A 822 -10.61 13.87 24.45
N THR A 823 -11.74 13.62 25.12
CA THR A 823 -13.06 13.51 24.48
C THR A 823 -13.66 14.85 24.09
N HIS A 824 -13.29 15.93 24.79
CA HIS A 824 -13.83 17.27 24.55
C HIS A 824 -13.01 18.10 23.54
N ILE A 825 -11.93 17.56 22.97
CA ILE A 825 -11.18 18.23 21.90
C ILE A 825 -12.12 18.37 20.68
N PRO A 826 -12.49 19.61 20.28
CA PRO A 826 -13.48 19.81 19.23
C PRO A 826 -12.83 19.67 17.85
N TRP A 827 -12.55 18.42 17.43
CA TRP A 827 -11.89 18.12 16.15
C TRP A 827 -12.58 18.80 14.95
N GLU A 828 -13.92 18.91 15.00
CA GLU A 828 -14.75 19.51 13.93
C GLU A 828 -14.79 21.05 13.93
N SER A 829 -14.53 21.71 15.07
CA SER A 829 -14.73 23.16 15.16
C SER A 829 -13.66 23.95 14.38
N THR A 830 -14.07 24.93 13.57
CA THR A 830 -13.15 25.83 12.87
C THR A 830 -12.61 26.97 13.75
N THR A 831 -13.09 27.11 14.99
CA THR A 831 -12.74 28.23 15.88
C THR A 831 -11.38 28.10 16.57
N MET A 832 -10.81 26.89 16.62
CA MET A 832 -9.54 26.59 17.25
C MET A 832 -8.55 26.10 16.18
N HIS A 833 -7.32 26.61 16.20
CA HIS A 833 -6.31 26.19 15.25
C HIS A 833 -5.97 24.70 15.45
N VAL A 834 -5.68 24.01 14.35
CA VAL A 834 -5.36 22.57 14.37
C VAL A 834 -4.11 22.29 15.22
N HIS A 835 -3.16 23.24 15.28
CA HIS A 835 -1.97 23.14 16.12
C HIS A 835 -2.34 23.04 17.61
N ASP A 836 -3.16 23.98 18.11
CA ASP A 836 -3.59 24.00 19.51
C ASP A 836 -4.32 22.70 19.91
N LYS A 837 -5.21 22.19 19.03
CA LYS A 837 -5.90 20.91 19.24
C LYS A 837 -4.94 19.73 19.36
N LYS A 838 -3.92 19.69 18.51
CA LYS A 838 -2.88 18.64 18.53
C LYS A 838 -2.06 18.75 19.80
N GLN A 839 -1.68 19.96 20.21
CA GLN A 839 -0.94 20.19 21.44
C GLN A 839 -1.73 19.72 22.68
N ASP A 840 -3.02 20.07 22.77
CA ASP A 840 -3.93 19.63 23.85
C ASP A 840 -4.11 18.09 23.86
N PHE A 841 -4.13 17.47 22.68
CA PHE A 841 -4.13 16.00 22.58
C PHE A 841 -2.84 15.42 23.15
N PHE A 842 -1.68 15.88 22.69
CA PHE A 842 -0.40 15.33 23.14
C PHE A 842 -0.12 15.58 24.61
N SER A 843 -0.52 16.72 25.17
CA SER A 843 -0.38 16.95 26.61
C SER A 843 -1.16 15.91 27.41
N ALA A 844 -2.42 15.63 27.03
CA ALA A 844 -3.21 14.60 27.71
C ALA A 844 -2.68 13.18 27.51
N VAL A 845 -2.13 12.86 26.33
CA VAL A 845 -1.47 11.56 26.09
C VAL A 845 -0.20 11.43 26.94
N MET A 846 0.61 12.49 27.05
CA MET A 846 1.80 12.49 27.89
C MET A 846 1.48 12.34 29.37
N ASP A 847 0.44 13.02 29.85
CA ASP A 847 -0.04 12.87 31.22
C ASP A 847 -0.47 11.41 31.48
N LEU A 848 -1.15 10.77 30.53
CA LEU A 848 -1.53 9.37 30.63
C LEU A 848 -0.33 8.42 30.60
N LEU A 849 0.63 8.65 29.70
CA LEU A 849 1.86 7.85 29.63
C LEU A 849 2.70 7.98 30.90
N ALA A 850 2.80 9.18 31.48
CA ALA A 850 3.50 9.39 32.75
C ALA A 850 2.83 8.62 33.90
N LEU A 851 1.50 8.54 33.94
CA LEU A 851 0.78 7.72 34.91
C LEU A 851 1.04 6.22 34.69
N ILE A 852 1.07 5.78 33.44
CA ILE A 852 1.40 4.38 33.08
C ILE A 852 2.83 4.03 33.51
N ASP A 853 3.82 4.86 33.18
CA ASP A 853 5.23 4.63 33.52
C ASP A 853 5.44 4.61 35.04
N TYR A 854 4.73 5.47 35.78
CA TYR A 854 4.72 5.46 37.23
C TYR A 854 4.14 4.15 37.80
N GLU A 855 3.03 3.68 37.22
CA GLU A 855 2.40 2.41 37.59
C GLU A 855 3.29 1.20 37.26
N GLU A 856 3.95 1.20 36.10
CA GLU A 856 4.89 0.16 35.68
C GLU A 856 6.10 0.10 36.62
N SER A 857 6.66 1.25 36.99
CA SER A 857 7.75 1.35 37.97
C SER A 857 7.33 0.78 39.33
N LEU A 858 6.12 1.09 39.79
CA LEU A 858 5.58 0.52 41.03
C LEU A 858 5.32 -1.00 40.92
N ASN A 859 4.86 -1.49 39.77
CA ASN A 859 4.66 -2.91 39.53
C ASN A 859 5.99 -3.68 39.49
N ALA A 860 7.02 -3.12 38.84
CA ALA A 860 8.37 -3.67 38.85
C ALA A 860 8.94 -3.71 40.28
N PHE A 861 8.71 -2.65 41.07
CA PHE A 861 9.09 -2.62 42.49
C PHE A 861 8.33 -3.68 43.31
N CYS A 862 7.03 -3.88 43.05
CA CYS A 862 6.24 -4.94 43.66
C CYS A 862 6.77 -6.35 43.29
N ASN A 863 7.12 -6.57 42.03
CA ASN A 863 7.70 -7.84 41.58
C ASN A 863 9.03 -8.11 42.28
N ALA A 864 9.89 -7.10 42.44
CA ALA A 864 11.12 -7.22 43.22
C ALA A 864 10.84 -7.60 44.68
N ILE A 865 9.83 -6.98 45.32
CA ILE A 865 9.38 -7.36 46.66
C ILE A 865 8.92 -8.81 46.72
N LEU A 866 8.09 -9.26 45.77
CA LEU A 866 7.60 -10.64 45.73
C LEU A 866 8.73 -11.66 45.55
N ILE A 867 9.75 -11.33 44.76
CA ILE A 867 10.95 -12.16 44.61
C ILE A 867 11.70 -12.26 45.96
N ILE A 868 11.89 -11.14 46.66
CA ILE A 868 12.54 -11.15 47.98
C ILE A 868 11.70 -11.93 49.00
N LEU A 869 10.37 -11.81 48.96
CA LEU A 869 9.47 -12.60 49.80
C LEU A 869 9.54 -14.09 49.47
N LEU A 870 9.73 -14.47 48.21
CA LEU A 870 9.96 -15.86 47.83
C LEU A 870 11.27 -16.40 48.47
N PHE A 871 12.36 -15.64 48.41
CA PHE A 871 13.60 -16.00 49.10
C PHE A 871 13.39 -16.10 50.61
N ARG A 872 12.58 -15.21 51.20
CA ARG A 872 12.23 -15.28 52.62
C ARG A 872 11.46 -16.56 52.96
N VAL A 873 10.50 -16.97 52.13
CA VAL A 873 9.79 -18.24 52.31
C VAL A 873 10.78 -19.41 52.28
N ILE A 874 11.73 -19.42 51.35
CA ILE A 874 12.78 -20.45 51.28
C ILE A 874 13.62 -20.46 52.56
N GLN A 875 14.04 -19.29 53.07
CA GLN A 875 14.77 -19.20 54.35
C GLN A 875 13.94 -19.74 55.53
N CYS A 876 12.64 -19.48 55.56
CA CYS A 876 11.75 -20.00 56.61
C CYS A 876 11.61 -21.54 56.57
N THR A 877 11.87 -22.19 55.44
CA THR A 877 11.87 -23.67 55.36
C THR A 877 13.00 -24.32 56.18
N ALA A 878 14.04 -23.55 56.54
CA ALA A 878 15.12 -24.00 57.42
C ALA A 878 14.64 -24.37 58.84
N ALA A 879 13.40 -24.01 59.22
CA ALA A 879 12.83 -24.36 60.52
C ALA A 879 12.64 -25.87 60.72
N HIS A 880 12.59 -26.68 59.65
CA HIS A 880 12.47 -28.13 59.74
C HIS A 880 13.74 -28.82 59.24
N PRO A 881 14.34 -29.78 59.99
CA PRO A 881 15.65 -30.38 59.67
C PRO A 881 15.75 -30.98 58.26
N ARG A 882 14.68 -31.60 57.75
CA ARG A 882 14.69 -32.21 56.41
C ARG A 882 14.50 -31.19 55.27
N LEU A 883 13.85 -30.06 55.54
CA LEU A 883 13.67 -28.98 54.55
C LEU A 883 14.88 -28.04 54.58
N ALA A 884 15.53 -27.91 55.73
CA ALA A 884 16.81 -27.23 55.92
C ALA A 884 17.96 -27.87 55.14
N LEU A 885 17.79 -29.09 54.60
CA LEU A 885 18.79 -29.72 53.73
C LEU A 885 19.10 -28.85 52.52
N LEU A 886 18.11 -28.19 51.92
CA LEU A 886 18.32 -27.29 50.78
C LEU A 886 19.09 -26.02 51.19
N THR A 887 18.61 -25.32 52.22
CA THR A 887 19.24 -24.08 52.70
C THR A 887 20.63 -24.33 53.27
N GLY A 888 20.82 -25.45 53.98
CA GLY A 888 22.11 -25.87 54.51
C GLY A 888 23.09 -26.24 53.41
N THR A 889 22.64 -26.95 52.36
CA THR A 889 23.49 -27.26 51.19
C THR A 889 23.95 -25.98 50.50
N LEU A 890 23.06 -25.00 50.32
CA LEU A 890 23.42 -23.70 49.74
C LEU A 890 24.39 -22.91 50.61
N GLN A 891 24.21 -22.93 51.93
CA GLN A 891 25.12 -22.26 52.87
C GLN A 891 26.51 -22.91 52.85
N GLU A 892 26.57 -24.24 52.86
CA GLU A 892 27.83 -25.00 52.85
C GLU A 892 28.57 -24.85 51.51
N SER A 893 27.84 -24.86 50.38
CA SER A 893 28.44 -24.69 49.05
C SER A 893 28.70 -23.24 48.65
N PHE A 894 28.27 -22.24 49.41
CA PHE A 894 28.27 -20.84 48.98
C PHE A 894 29.67 -20.34 48.59
N ASP A 895 30.69 -20.63 49.41
CA ASP A 895 32.05 -20.17 49.17
C ASP A 895 32.63 -20.78 47.89
N ASP A 896 32.49 -22.11 47.74
CA ASP A 896 32.95 -22.83 46.53
C ASP A 896 32.18 -22.39 45.27
N LEU A 897 30.87 -22.17 45.39
CA LEU A 897 30.03 -21.67 44.30
C LEU A 897 30.42 -20.26 43.89
N LEU A 898 30.79 -19.38 44.84
CA LEU A 898 31.19 -18.01 44.53
C LEU A 898 32.52 -18.00 43.75
N HIS A 899 33.50 -18.80 44.18
CA HIS A 899 34.75 -18.97 43.43
C HIS A 899 34.51 -19.55 42.03
N ALA A 900 33.66 -20.58 41.91
CA ALA A 900 33.27 -21.15 40.63
C ALA A 900 32.56 -20.12 39.73
N THR A 901 31.64 -19.33 40.29
CA THR A 901 30.87 -18.31 39.56
C THR A 901 31.78 -17.23 38.95
N ILE A 902 32.83 -16.80 39.66
CA ILE A 902 33.80 -15.84 39.12
C ILE A 902 34.47 -16.40 37.85
N LEU A 903 34.87 -17.69 37.87
CA LEU A 903 35.46 -18.35 36.69
C LEU A 903 34.45 -18.49 35.55
N ILE A 904 33.19 -18.78 35.85
CA ILE A 904 32.10 -18.89 34.87
C ILE A 904 31.84 -17.54 34.19
N ILE A 905 31.71 -16.46 34.96
CA ILE A 905 31.49 -15.12 34.42
C ILE A 905 32.67 -14.70 33.53
N LEU A 906 33.90 -14.98 33.94
CA LEU A 906 35.09 -14.71 33.12
C LEU A 906 35.07 -15.51 31.81
N LEU A 907 34.73 -16.80 31.87
CA LEU A 907 34.63 -17.66 30.68
C LEU A 907 33.53 -17.19 29.73
N LEU A 908 32.32 -16.92 30.25
CA LEU A 908 31.20 -16.38 29.47
C LEU A 908 31.55 -15.01 28.87
N GLY A 909 32.21 -14.13 29.63
CA GLY A 909 32.69 -12.84 29.14
C GLY A 909 33.66 -12.96 27.96
N CYS A 910 34.60 -13.92 28.03
CA CYS A 910 35.50 -14.23 26.92
C CYS A 910 34.74 -14.73 25.68
N PHE A 911 33.80 -15.66 25.86
CA PHE A 911 32.96 -16.13 24.75
C PHE A 911 32.08 -15.01 24.19
N ALA A 912 31.61 -14.07 25.03
CA ALA A 912 30.79 -12.94 24.59
C ALA A 912 31.59 -11.98 23.72
N GLY A 913 32.81 -11.63 24.14
CA GLY A 913 33.72 -10.87 23.31
C GLY A 913 34.04 -11.56 21.97
N ILE A 914 34.27 -12.87 21.99
CA ILE A 914 34.51 -13.65 20.75
C ILE A 914 33.27 -13.66 19.85
N GLY A 915 32.08 -13.89 20.42
CA GLY A 915 30.82 -13.96 19.66
C GLY A 915 30.46 -12.62 19.02
N THR A 916 30.55 -11.53 19.77
CA THR A 916 30.29 -10.18 19.24
C THR A 916 31.28 -9.80 18.16
N TRP A 917 32.58 -10.08 18.36
CA TRP A 917 33.58 -9.80 17.34
C TRP A 917 33.35 -10.63 16.07
N ALA A 918 33.18 -11.95 16.22
CA ALA A 918 33.13 -12.86 15.09
C ALA A 918 31.82 -12.76 14.28
N PHE A 919 30.69 -12.48 14.94
CA PHE A 919 29.36 -12.59 14.31
C PHE A 919 28.51 -11.31 14.42
N GLY A 920 28.92 -10.30 15.18
CA GLY A 920 28.07 -9.13 15.47
C GLY A 920 27.78 -8.22 14.29
N SER A 921 28.59 -8.27 13.23
CA SER A 921 28.33 -7.53 11.99
C SER A 921 27.30 -8.20 11.07
N GLU A 922 27.17 -9.52 11.16
CA GLU A 922 26.30 -10.30 10.28
C GLU A 922 24.98 -10.71 10.97
N ARG A 923 24.97 -10.77 12.30
CA ARG A 923 23.84 -11.32 13.07
C ARG A 923 23.44 -10.42 14.23
N SER A 924 22.14 -10.14 14.32
CA SER A 924 21.53 -9.42 15.43
C SER A 924 21.72 -10.13 16.77
N ASP A 925 21.69 -11.47 16.78
CA ASP A 925 21.91 -12.31 17.97
C ASP A 925 23.27 -12.05 18.64
N PHE A 926 24.23 -11.47 17.91
CA PHE A 926 25.58 -11.18 18.39
C PHE A 926 25.95 -9.70 18.26
N ALA A 927 24.98 -8.81 18.03
CA ALA A 927 25.23 -7.41 17.66
C ALA A 927 26.01 -6.63 18.73
N SER A 928 25.74 -6.89 20.02
CA SER A 928 26.44 -6.27 21.14
C SER A 928 26.87 -7.33 22.16
N VAL A 929 27.81 -6.95 23.04
CA VAL A 929 28.28 -7.85 24.12
C VAL A 929 27.13 -8.25 25.05
N GLU A 930 26.22 -7.32 25.34
CA GLU A 930 25.05 -7.58 26.19
C GLU A 930 24.09 -8.58 25.52
N VAL A 931 23.72 -8.34 24.25
CA VAL A 931 22.85 -9.24 23.50
C VAL A 931 23.51 -10.61 23.37
N THR A 932 24.82 -10.63 23.11
CA THR A 932 25.59 -11.89 23.03
C THR A 932 25.58 -12.65 24.36
N MET A 933 25.66 -11.97 25.51
CA MET A 933 25.56 -12.61 26.82
C MET A 933 24.16 -13.21 27.04
N GLN A 934 23.10 -12.53 26.60
CA GLN A 934 21.73 -13.07 26.63
C GLN A 934 21.61 -14.31 25.74
N THR A 935 22.11 -14.25 24.50
CA THR A 935 22.12 -15.39 23.58
C THR A 935 22.94 -16.56 24.12
N GLN A 936 24.05 -16.30 24.82
CA GLN A 936 24.80 -17.37 25.50
C GLN A 936 24.02 -18.01 26.63
N PHE A 937 23.29 -17.22 27.43
CA PHE A 937 22.43 -17.76 28.45
C PHE A 937 21.30 -18.61 27.83
N GLU A 938 20.71 -18.18 26.72
CA GLU A 938 19.74 -18.98 25.96
C GLU A 938 20.35 -20.29 25.43
N MET A 939 21.57 -20.23 24.89
CA MET A 939 22.33 -21.41 24.46
C MET A 939 22.65 -22.34 25.63
N PHE A 940 22.91 -21.82 26.82
CA PHE A 940 23.12 -22.60 28.04
C PHE A 940 21.85 -23.38 28.43
N VAL A 941 20.67 -22.78 28.24
CA VAL A 941 19.35 -23.43 28.45
C VAL A 941 19.02 -24.41 27.32
N GLY A 942 19.66 -24.28 26.16
CA GLY A 942 19.56 -25.19 25.02
C GLY A 942 18.84 -24.62 23.79
N ASN A 943 18.56 -23.31 23.78
CA ASN A 943 18.06 -22.62 22.59
C ASN A 943 19.24 -22.12 21.75
N PHE A 944 19.45 -22.71 20.57
CA PHE A 944 20.58 -22.38 19.71
C PHE A 944 20.20 -21.38 18.62
N PRO A 945 21.10 -20.46 18.23
CA PRO A 945 20.83 -19.47 17.19
C PRO A 945 20.51 -20.14 15.85
N ALA A 946 19.59 -19.54 15.09
CA ALA A 946 19.15 -20.08 13.80
C ALA A 946 20.34 -20.28 12.84
N ASP A 947 20.35 -21.38 12.07
CA ASP A 947 21.40 -21.70 11.09
C ASP A 947 22.82 -21.90 11.65
N TRP A 948 22.96 -22.16 12.95
CA TRP A 948 24.26 -22.50 13.56
C TRP A 948 24.93 -23.72 12.91
N THR A 949 24.14 -24.62 12.32
CA THR A 949 24.66 -25.77 11.58
C THR A 949 25.18 -25.38 10.21
N GLN A 950 24.75 -24.29 9.58
CA GLN A 950 25.11 -23.97 8.20
C GLN A 950 26.47 -23.27 8.10
N ASN A 951 26.73 -22.29 8.98
CA ASN A 951 27.99 -21.55 9.00
C ASN A 951 29.08 -22.33 9.76
N PRO A 952 30.23 -22.67 9.15
CA PRO A 952 31.26 -23.49 9.79
C PRO A 952 31.91 -22.81 10.99
N ALA A 953 32.03 -21.47 10.99
CA ALA A 953 32.60 -20.72 12.11
C ALA A 953 31.63 -20.69 13.29
N LEU A 954 30.34 -20.45 13.03
CA LEU A 954 29.30 -20.48 14.06
C LEU A 954 29.13 -21.90 14.62
N ARG A 955 29.17 -22.92 13.75
CA ARG A 955 29.15 -24.33 14.17
C ARG A 955 30.29 -24.65 15.11
N ALA A 956 31.52 -24.22 14.79
CA ALA A 956 32.68 -24.45 15.64
C ALA A 956 32.55 -23.71 16.98
N PHE A 957 32.08 -22.45 16.97
CA PHE A 957 31.82 -21.67 18.16
C PHE A 957 30.80 -22.33 19.09
N THR A 958 29.63 -22.73 18.55
CA THR A 958 28.56 -23.38 19.32
C THR A 958 29.00 -24.73 19.89
N VAL A 959 29.73 -25.54 19.11
CA VAL A 959 30.26 -26.83 19.60
C VAL A 959 31.30 -26.62 20.70
N LEU A 960 32.21 -25.65 20.55
CA LEU A 960 33.21 -25.34 21.56
C LEU A 960 32.56 -24.81 22.85
N TYR A 961 31.55 -23.94 22.71
CA TYR A 961 30.74 -23.45 23.82
C TYR A 961 30.04 -24.61 24.55
N LEU A 962 29.41 -25.53 23.81
CA LEU A 962 28.74 -26.69 24.40
C LEU A 962 29.72 -27.62 25.14
N ILE A 963 30.93 -27.82 24.61
CA ILE A 963 31.93 -28.66 25.30
C ILE A 963 32.45 -27.97 26.57
N LEU A 964 32.79 -26.67 26.49
CA LEU A 964 33.43 -25.97 27.61
C LEU A 964 32.43 -25.45 28.66
N CYS A 965 31.34 -24.82 28.25
CA CYS A 965 30.37 -24.22 29.16
C CYS A 965 29.27 -25.20 29.58
N PHE A 966 28.77 -26.05 28.68
CA PHE A 966 27.72 -27.00 29.04
C PHE A 966 28.30 -28.28 29.66
N LEU A 967 29.23 -28.98 29.01
CA LEU A 967 29.74 -30.25 29.55
C LEU A 967 30.73 -30.07 30.71
N LEU A 968 31.64 -29.10 30.68
CA LEU A 968 32.65 -28.98 31.74
C LEU A 968 32.12 -28.16 32.92
N VAL A 969 31.66 -26.93 32.69
CA VAL A 969 31.23 -26.04 33.77
C VAL A 969 29.99 -26.55 34.52
N GLN A 970 28.97 -27.09 33.84
CA GLN A 970 27.77 -27.62 34.52
C GLN A 970 28.10 -28.84 35.40
N ASN A 971 28.98 -29.73 34.94
CA ASN A 971 29.39 -30.90 35.72
C ASN A 971 30.23 -30.50 36.94
N PHE A 972 31.04 -29.44 36.84
CA PHE A 972 31.77 -28.89 37.99
C PHE A 972 30.82 -28.29 39.03
N LEU A 973 29.81 -27.52 38.59
CA LEU A 973 28.78 -26.95 39.46
C LEU A 973 28.01 -28.05 40.21
N LEU A 974 27.62 -29.12 39.50
CA LEU A 974 26.94 -30.26 40.11
C LEU A 974 27.81 -30.96 41.15
N ALA A 975 29.12 -31.12 40.88
CA ALA A 975 30.03 -31.77 41.81
C ALA A 975 30.13 -31.01 43.15
N ILE A 976 30.27 -29.68 43.11
CA ILE A 976 30.30 -28.83 44.31
C ILE A 976 29.00 -28.96 45.12
N ILE A 977 27.84 -28.87 44.44
CA ILE A 977 26.54 -28.96 45.11
C ILE A 977 26.33 -30.35 45.72
N VAL A 978 26.75 -31.42 45.03
CA VAL A 978 26.63 -32.80 45.53
C VAL A 978 27.53 -33.02 46.74
N GLU A 979 28.75 -32.50 46.74
CA GLU A 979 29.67 -32.59 47.88
C GLU A 979 29.08 -31.90 49.13
N ALA A 980 28.65 -30.63 49.00
CA ALA A 980 28.01 -29.90 50.08
C ALA A 980 26.72 -30.58 50.57
N TYR A 981 25.90 -31.11 49.64
CA TYR A 981 24.68 -31.84 49.98
C TYR A 981 24.98 -33.08 50.83
N MET A 982 26.02 -33.83 50.47
CA MET A 982 26.42 -35.03 51.21
C MET A 982 26.91 -34.67 52.61
N ASN A 983 27.70 -33.60 52.77
CA ASN A 983 28.16 -33.11 54.07
C ASN A 983 26.98 -32.72 54.99
N VAL A 984 26.02 -31.95 54.47
CA VAL A 984 24.85 -31.51 55.24
C VAL A 984 23.91 -32.68 55.56
N ARG A 985 23.73 -33.60 54.61
CA ARG A 985 22.93 -34.81 54.81
C ARG A 985 23.51 -35.71 55.90
N GLU A 986 24.83 -35.89 55.94
CA GLU A 986 25.50 -36.64 57.01
C GLU A 986 25.24 -35.98 58.37
N GLY A 987 25.38 -34.64 58.45
CA GLY A 987 25.03 -33.86 59.64
C GLY A 987 23.59 -34.10 60.13
N ILE A 988 22.60 -34.09 59.22
CA ILE A 988 21.19 -34.34 59.58
C ILE A 988 20.95 -35.80 59.99
N GLN A 989 21.61 -36.77 59.35
CA GLN A 989 21.47 -38.20 59.71
C GLN A 989 22.03 -38.52 61.10
N THR A 990 23.05 -37.79 61.55
CA THR A 990 23.55 -37.92 62.93
C THR A 990 22.61 -37.32 63.98
N ASN A 991 21.67 -36.44 63.58
CA ASN A 991 20.72 -35.80 64.48
C ASN A 991 19.54 -36.75 64.81
N GLN A 992 19.67 -37.48 65.91
CA GLN A 992 18.69 -38.47 66.39
C GLN A 992 17.34 -37.86 66.84
N VAL A 993 17.21 -36.53 66.89
CA VAL A 993 16.02 -35.83 67.42
C VAL A 993 14.95 -35.59 66.36
N ALA A 994 15.33 -35.57 65.07
CA ALA A 994 14.44 -35.21 63.97
C ALA A 994 13.38 -36.29 63.68
N GLN A 995 12.09 -35.96 63.82
CA GLN A 995 10.99 -36.86 63.47
C GLN A 995 10.37 -36.46 62.11
N SER A 996 9.10 -36.86 61.88
CA SER A 996 8.34 -36.38 60.72
C SER A 996 7.80 -34.98 61.01
N PHE A 997 7.67 -34.13 59.98
CA PHE A 997 7.23 -32.74 60.12
C PHE A 997 5.98 -32.57 60.98
N HIS A 998 4.95 -33.40 60.76
CA HIS A 998 3.72 -33.34 61.54
C HIS A 998 3.93 -33.66 63.02
N MET A 999 4.83 -34.60 63.32
CA MET A 999 5.18 -34.94 64.70
C MET A 999 6.02 -33.84 65.34
N ASP A 1000 6.94 -33.19 64.61
CA ASP A 1000 7.73 -32.08 65.14
C ASP A 1000 6.87 -30.85 65.42
N VAL A 1001 5.91 -30.51 64.54
CA VAL A 1001 4.93 -29.43 64.78
C VAL A 1001 4.04 -29.76 65.98
N TYR A 1002 3.51 -30.98 66.04
CA TYR A 1002 2.68 -31.44 67.15
C TYR A 1002 3.46 -31.44 68.46
N ASN A 1003 4.67 -31.99 68.49
CA ASN A 1003 5.52 -32.06 69.68
C ASN A 1003 5.98 -30.67 70.10
N SER A 1004 6.29 -29.75 69.17
CA SER A 1004 6.64 -28.36 69.49
C SER A 1004 5.46 -27.61 70.12
N PHE A 1005 4.25 -27.78 69.56
CA PHE A 1005 3.04 -27.21 70.12
C PHE A 1005 2.72 -27.79 71.51
N VAL A 1006 2.76 -29.11 71.65
CA VAL A 1006 2.52 -29.81 72.92
C VAL A 1006 3.59 -29.44 73.96
N ALA A 1007 4.87 -29.35 73.57
CA ALA A 1007 5.95 -28.92 74.44
C ALA A 1007 5.76 -27.47 74.90
N ARG A 1008 5.28 -26.57 74.02
CA ARG A 1008 4.95 -25.19 74.39
C ARG A 1008 3.78 -25.13 75.38
N CYS A 1009 2.71 -25.90 75.14
CA CYS A 1009 1.57 -26.00 76.04
C CYS A 1009 1.95 -26.61 77.41
N LEU A 1010 2.71 -27.70 77.41
CA LEU A 1010 3.20 -28.37 78.61
C LEU A 1010 4.21 -27.48 79.36
N GLY A 1011 5.06 -26.76 78.64
CA GLY A 1011 6.01 -25.81 79.21
C GLY A 1011 5.30 -24.65 79.91
N TRP A 1012 4.24 -24.11 79.31
CA TRP A 1012 3.41 -23.09 79.95
C TRP A 1012 2.67 -23.62 81.18
N HIS A 1013 2.11 -24.84 81.10
CA HIS A 1013 1.33 -25.43 82.19
C HIS A 1013 2.19 -25.89 83.38
N TYR A 1014 3.33 -26.53 83.12
CA TYR A 1014 4.19 -27.13 84.15
C TYR A 1014 5.40 -26.26 84.52
N GLY A 1015 5.64 -25.16 83.81
CA GLY A 1015 6.73 -24.22 84.09
C GLY A 1015 8.09 -24.74 83.66
N TRP A 1016 8.19 -25.30 82.45
CA TRP A 1016 9.47 -25.71 81.86
C TRP A 1016 10.34 -24.48 81.59
N PRO A 1017 11.67 -24.59 81.73
CA PRO A 1017 12.58 -23.52 81.39
C PRO A 1017 12.58 -23.27 79.88
N GLU A 1018 13.05 -22.09 79.51
CA GLU A 1018 13.23 -21.73 78.10
C GLU A 1018 14.23 -22.70 77.44
N PRO A 1019 13.93 -23.24 76.24
CA PRO A 1019 14.77 -24.25 75.60
C PRO A 1019 16.23 -23.79 75.40
N GLU A 1020 16.45 -22.51 75.10
CA GLU A 1020 17.79 -21.92 74.93
C GLU A 1020 18.59 -21.96 76.24
N GLN A 1021 18.01 -21.48 77.34
CA GLN A 1021 18.67 -21.47 78.65
C GLN A 1021 19.03 -22.88 79.13
N LEU A 1022 18.15 -23.86 78.86
CA LEU A 1022 18.43 -25.25 79.17
C LEU A 1022 19.51 -25.83 78.24
N GLY A 1023 19.48 -25.48 76.95
CA GLY A 1023 20.46 -25.91 75.96
C GLY A 1023 21.87 -25.42 76.25
N GLU A 1024 22.05 -24.12 76.54
CA GLU A 1024 23.35 -23.54 76.91
C GLU A 1024 23.96 -24.22 78.14
N LEU A 1025 23.14 -24.44 79.17
CA LEU A 1025 23.60 -25.07 80.42
C LEU A 1025 23.93 -26.56 80.23
N LEU A 1026 23.28 -27.22 79.26
CA LEU A 1026 23.61 -28.60 78.85
C LEU A 1026 24.88 -28.66 77.98
N LEU A 1027 25.19 -27.62 77.20
CA LEU A 1027 26.43 -27.53 76.41
C LEU A 1027 27.67 -27.34 77.30
N GLU A 1028 27.53 -26.71 78.46
CA GLU A 1028 28.60 -26.60 79.46
C GLU A 1028 28.95 -27.93 80.14
N TRP A 1029 28.11 -28.97 80.02
CA TRP A 1029 28.38 -30.26 80.66
C TRP A 1029 29.39 -31.08 79.85
N GLU A 1030 30.50 -31.49 80.48
CA GLU A 1030 31.45 -32.44 79.89
C GLU A 1030 30.74 -33.75 79.48
N ALA A 1031 30.57 -33.95 78.16
CA ALA A 1031 30.11 -35.14 77.44
C ALA A 1031 29.45 -36.26 78.29
N LYS A 1032 28.35 -35.95 78.98
CA LYS A 1032 27.53 -36.95 79.66
C LYS A 1032 26.65 -37.65 78.63
N LEU A 1033 26.76 -38.99 78.55
CA LEU A 1033 25.94 -39.79 77.63
C LEU A 1033 24.43 -39.75 77.94
N ASN A 1034 24.05 -39.56 79.21
CA ASN A 1034 22.64 -39.51 79.63
C ASN A 1034 22.41 -38.41 80.67
N VAL A 1035 21.26 -37.77 80.58
CA VAL A 1035 20.81 -36.71 81.50
C VAL A 1035 19.73 -37.28 82.41
N GLY A 1036 20.01 -37.39 83.70
CA GLY A 1036 19.06 -37.91 84.69
C GLY A 1036 18.18 -36.84 85.33
N PHE A 1037 17.12 -37.28 86.02
CA PHE A 1037 16.27 -36.40 86.85
C PHE A 1037 17.07 -35.59 87.87
N SER A 1038 18.10 -36.19 88.48
CA SER A 1038 18.99 -35.52 89.45
C SER A 1038 19.88 -34.47 88.81
N ASP A 1039 20.31 -34.67 87.56
CA ASP A 1039 21.11 -33.70 86.83
C ASP A 1039 20.25 -32.50 86.40
N LEU A 1040 19.03 -32.75 85.91
CA LEU A 1040 18.05 -31.68 85.60
C LEU A 1040 17.60 -30.92 86.84
N TRP A 1041 17.58 -31.55 88.01
CA TRP A 1041 17.27 -30.86 89.27
C TRP A 1041 18.40 -29.93 89.71
N LYS A 1042 19.65 -30.30 89.43
CA LYS A 1042 20.83 -29.48 89.76
C LYS A 1042 20.93 -28.19 88.95
N THR A 1043 20.28 -28.11 87.79
CA THR A 1043 20.27 -26.87 86.98
C THR A 1043 19.54 -25.74 87.68
N GLY A 1044 18.62 -26.04 88.60
CA GLY A 1044 17.79 -25.03 89.28
C GLY A 1044 16.80 -24.30 88.36
N LEU A 1045 16.77 -24.62 87.06
CA LEU A 1045 15.95 -23.93 86.05
C LEU A 1045 14.47 -24.36 86.09
N PHE A 1046 14.17 -25.55 86.58
CA PHE A 1046 12.80 -26.08 86.64
C PHE A 1046 12.09 -25.65 87.92
N ARG A 1047 10.87 -25.11 87.80
CA ARG A 1047 10.09 -24.57 88.95
C ARG A 1047 9.71 -25.62 90.02
N SER A 1048 9.61 -26.89 89.65
CA SER A 1048 9.23 -27.97 90.59
C SER A 1048 9.69 -29.35 90.13
N GLN A 1049 9.76 -30.31 91.05
CA GLN A 1049 10.04 -31.72 90.72
C GLN A 1049 8.98 -32.31 89.76
N LYS A 1050 7.72 -31.86 89.84
CA LYS A 1050 6.65 -32.25 88.91
C LYS A 1050 6.93 -31.75 87.48
N SER A 1051 7.54 -30.57 87.35
CA SER A 1051 7.97 -30.02 86.07
C SER A 1051 9.01 -30.91 85.38
N ILE A 1052 10.03 -31.34 86.12
CA ILE A 1052 11.06 -32.27 85.59
C ILE A 1052 10.44 -33.61 85.23
N GLY A 1053 9.55 -34.14 86.08
CA GLY A 1053 8.86 -35.40 85.79
C GLY A 1053 8.02 -35.34 84.51
N SER A 1054 7.37 -34.20 84.23
CA SER A 1054 6.63 -33.97 82.98
C SER A 1054 7.58 -33.83 81.78
N PHE A 1055 8.69 -33.10 81.92
CA PHE A 1055 9.72 -32.93 80.89
C PHE A 1055 10.36 -34.26 80.49
N VAL A 1056 10.82 -35.05 81.48
CA VAL A 1056 11.42 -36.37 81.27
C VAL A 1056 10.41 -37.35 80.67
N ARG A 1057 9.11 -37.24 81.00
CA ARG A 1057 8.08 -38.08 80.39
C ARG A 1057 7.84 -37.73 78.91
N HIS A 1058 7.85 -36.45 78.56
CA HIS A 1058 7.64 -36.00 77.19
C HIS A 1058 8.83 -36.32 76.29
N TYR A 1059 10.04 -36.03 76.75
CA TYR A 1059 11.28 -36.29 75.99
C TYR A 1059 11.91 -37.66 76.27
N GLY A 1060 11.31 -38.49 77.12
CA GLY A 1060 11.84 -39.81 77.51
C GLY A 1060 11.86 -40.85 76.38
N GLN A 1061 11.26 -40.52 75.24
CA GLN A 1061 11.39 -41.29 73.99
C GLN A 1061 12.80 -41.19 73.38
N TYR A 1062 13.57 -40.16 73.72
CA TYR A 1062 14.91 -39.98 73.19
C TYR A 1062 15.97 -40.71 74.04
N PRO A 1063 16.96 -41.38 73.41
CA PRO A 1063 17.91 -42.24 74.11
C PRO A 1063 18.67 -41.55 75.25
N PHE A 1064 18.99 -40.26 75.09
CA PHE A 1064 19.78 -39.47 76.04
C PHE A 1064 19.06 -39.12 77.36
N LEU A 1065 17.72 -39.25 77.41
CA LEU A 1065 16.90 -39.09 78.63
C LEU A 1065 16.35 -40.42 79.13
N SER A 1066 16.60 -41.50 78.39
CA SER A 1066 16.19 -42.85 78.79
C SER A 1066 17.19 -43.38 79.84
N PRO A 1067 16.71 -43.93 80.97
CA PRO A 1067 17.60 -44.57 81.93
C PRO A 1067 18.26 -45.80 81.29
N VAL A 1068 19.57 -45.98 81.48
CA VAL A 1068 20.29 -47.17 81.01
C VAL A 1068 19.60 -48.41 81.59
N THR A 1069 18.96 -49.20 80.74
CA THR A 1069 18.36 -50.46 81.16
C THR A 1069 19.48 -51.51 81.26
N VAL A 1070 19.97 -51.72 82.48
CA VAL A 1070 20.90 -52.82 82.77
C VAL A 1070 20.10 -54.11 82.73
N THR A 1071 20.36 -54.97 81.73
CA THR A 1071 19.75 -56.30 81.73
C THR A 1071 20.31 -57.14 82.88
N LYS A 1072 19.57 -58.19 83.28
CA LYS A 1072 19.93 -59.13 84.37
C LYS A 1072 21.33 -59.77 84.24
N TYR A 1073 21.98 -59.63 83.08
CA TYR A 1073 23.32 -60.17 82.78
C TYR A 1073 24.41 -59.10 82.60
N GLY A 1074 24.14 -57.83 82.91
CA GLY A 1074 25.12 -56.75 82.79
C GLY A 1074 25.44 -56.34 81.34
N VAL A 1075 24.68 -56.81 80.36
CA VAL A 1075 24.87 -56.46 78.93
C VAL A 1075 23.84 -55.42 78.52
N LEU A 1076 24.32 -54.32 77.93
CA LEU A 1076 23.51 -53.26 77.32
C LEU A 1076 22.71 -53.85 76.14
N LYS A 1077 21.39 -53.67 76.10
CA LYS A 1077 20.58 -54.01 74.91
C LYS A 1077 20.85 -52.96 73.83
N LEU A 1078 21.33 -53.36 72.65
CA LEU A 1078 21.72 -52.47 71.56
C LEU A 1078 20.75 -52.45 70.39
N GLY A 1079 20.46 -51.25 69.91
CA GLY A 1079 19.90 -50.95 68.58
C GLY A 1079 20.84 -50.11 67.69
N ASP A 1080 22.11 -49.93 68.05
CA ASP A 1080 23.09 -49.09 67.31
C ASP A 1080 24.31 -49.89 66.83
N THR A 1081 25.01 -49.35 65.83
CA THR A 1081 26.16 -49.92 65.12
C THR A 1081 27.40 -50.19 65.98
N GLU A 1082 28.21 -51.18 65.55
CA GLU A 1082 29.39 -51.74 66.21
C GLU A 1082 30.45 -50.68 66.63
N GLU A 1083 30.52 -49.55 65.93
CA GLU A 1083 31.48 -48.47 66.20
C GLU A 1083 31.12 -47.66 67.46
N SER A 1084 29.81 -47.46 67.71
CA SER A 1084 29.32 -46.86 68.95
C SER A 1084 29.60 -47.74 70.17
N LEU A 1085 29.61 -49.06 69.97
CA LEU A 1085 29.90 -50.06 71.00
C LEU A 1085 31.37 -50.00 71.43
N VAL A 1086 32.30 -49.86 70.47
CA VAL A 1086 33.74 -49.76 70.75
C VAL A 1086 34.08 -48.49 71.55
N LYS A 1087 33.46 -47.35 71.21
CA LYS A 1087 33.58 -46.10 71.98
C LYS A 1087 32.98 -46.25 73.39
N ARG A 1088 31.81 -46.89 73.52
CA ARG A 1088 31.13 -47.13 74.81
C ARG A 1088 31.91 -48.09 75.73
N ILE A 1089 32.54 -49.14 75.19
CA ILE A 1089 33.37 -50.09 75.96
C ILE A 1089 34.68 -49.45 76.41
N SER A 1090 35.33 -48.65 75.56
CA SER A 1090 36.60 -47.99 75.89
C SER A 1090 36.44 -46.98 77.04
N TYR A 1091 35.32 -46.24 77.05
CA TYR A 1091 34.98 -45.28 78.11
C TYR A 1091 34.61 -45.98 79.43
N ALA A 1092 33.82 -47.06 79.37
CA ALA A 1092 33.42 -47.83 80.55
C ALA A 1092 34.60 -48.55 81.24
N LEU A 1093 35.67 -48.84 80.50
CA LEU A 1093 36.90 -49.47 81.03
C LEU A 1093 37.96 -48.47 81.51
N GLY A 1094 37.68 -47.16 81.50
CA GLY A 1094 38.60 -46.12 81.97
C GLY A 1094 39.93 -46.05 81.19
N ARG A 1095 39.96 -46.54 79.94
CA ARG A 1095 41.16 -46.48 79.10
C ARG A 1095 41.18 -45.15 78.34
N LYS A 1096 42.34 -44.46 78.33
CA LYS A 1096 42.54 -43.27 77.48
C LYS A 1096 42.32 -43.64 76.02
N LEU A 1097 41.48 -42.87 75.32
CA LEU A 1097 41.29 -42.99 73.89
C LEU A 1097 42.64 -42.79 73.16
N PRO A 1098 42.92 -43.57 72.10
CA PRO A 1098 44.07 -43.30 71.24
C PRO A 1098 43.93 -41.88 70.66
N THR A 1099 45.03 -41.13 70.64
CA THR A 1099 45.07 -39.79 70.06
C THR A 1099 44.72 -39.84 68.56
N LEU A 1100 44.14 -38.77 68.02
CA LEU A 1100 43.74 -38.65 66.61
C LEU A 1100 44.82 -39.14 65.62
N VAL A 1101 46.11 -38.91 65.94
CA VAL A 1101 47.28 -39.38 65.18
C VAL A 1101 47.37 -40.91 65.10
N GLN A 1102 47.07 -41.62 66.18
CA GLN A 1102 47.07 -43.09 66.22
C GLN A 1102 45.83 -43.69 65.52
N GLU A 1103 44.73 -42.94 65.43
CA GLU A 1103 43.57 -43.34 64.62
C GLU A 1103 43.81 -43.10 63.12
N LEU A 1104 44.51 -42.01 62.76
CA LEU A 1104 44.96 -41.72 61.40
C LEU A 1104 45.95 -42.77 60.90
N GLU A 1105 46.96 -43.15 61.67
CA GLU A 1105 47.91 -44.22 61.32
C GLU A 1105 47.19 -45.57 61.12
N ARG A 1106 46.19 -45.90 61.95
CA ARG A 1106 45.38 -47.13 61.78
C ARG A 1106 44.37 -47.04 60.65
N ALA A 1107 43.91 -45.84 60.28
CA ALA A 1107 43.05 -45.62 59.13
C ALA A 1107 43.85 -45.77 57.82
N GLU A 1108 45.06 -45.21 57.76
CA GLU A 1108 46.01 -45.45 56.67
C GLU A 1108 46.35 -46.93 56.53
N ASP A 1109 46.61 -47.64 57.62
CA ASP A 1109 46.96 -49.07 57.59
C ASP A 1109 45.76 -49.94 57.12
N ARG A 1110 44.53 -49.54 57.45
CA ARG A 1110 43.29 -50.19 56.94
C ARG A 1110 43.03 -49.86 55.47
N HIS A 1111 43.32 -48.63 55.04
CA HIS A 1111 43.22 -48.23 53.64
C HIS A 1111 44.27 -48.96 52.80
N ALA A 1112 45.51 -49.05 53.26
CA ALA A 1112 46.60 -49.80 52.62
C ALA A 1112 46.29 -51.30 52.49
N ARG A 1113 45.65 -51.91 53.50
CA ARG A 1113 45.18 -53.31 53.42
C ARG A 1113 44.02 -53.49 52.45
N LYS A 1114 43.07 -52.55 52.40
CA LYS A 1114 41.96 -52.57 51.42
C LYS A 1114 42.46 -52.39 49.98
N VAL A 1115 43.45 -51.53 49.76
CA VAL A 1115 44.08 -51.32 48.45
C VAL A 1115 44.84 -52.58 48.01
N ARG A 1116 45.65 -53.20 48.88
CA ARG A 1116 46.32 -54.49 48.57
C ARG A 1116 45.34 -55.64 48.29
N ALA A 1117 44.21 -55.68 48.99
CA ALA A 1117 43.15 -56.67 48.74
C ALA A 1117 42.40 -56.40 47.42
N ARG A 1118 42.28 -55.13 46.99
CA ARG A 1118 41.69 -54.75 45.70
C ARG A 1118 42.64 -55.06 44.54
N GLU A 1119 43.94 -54.82 44.69
CA GLU A 1119 44.95 -55.17 43.68
C GLU A 1119 45.07 -56.69 43.47
N GLN A 1120 44.96 -57.50 44.54
CA GLN A 1120 44.92 -58.96 44.43
C GLN A 1120 43.66 -59.49 43.73
N ASN A 1121 42.52 -58.81 43.89
CA ASN A 1121 41.27 -59.20 43.22
C ASN A 1121 41.19 -58.73 41.76
N VAL A 1122 41.81 -57.60 41.41
CA VAL A 1122 41.85 -57.10 40.02
C VAL A 1122 42.81 -57.94 39.15
N ALA A 1123 43.89 -58.49 39.73
CA ALA A 1123 44.79 -59.41 39.03
C ALA A 1123 44.15 -60.78 38.70
N PHE A 1124 43.05 -61.17 39.36
CA PHE A 1124 42.40 -62.47 39.16
C PHE A 1124 41.25 -62.43 38.13
N VAL A 1125 40.76 -61.24 37.77
CA VAL A 1125 39.57 -61.08 36.90
C VAL A 1125 39.93 -60.76 35.42
N SER A 1126 41.20 -60.50 35.09
CA SER A 1126 41.61 -60.18 33.71
C SER A 1126 41.96 -61.39 32.82
N MET A 1127 41.61 -62.62 33.21
CA MET A 1127 41.84 -63.84 32.41
C MET A 1127 40.55 -64.66 32.22
N ALA A 1128 39.63 -64.18 31.38
CA ALA A 1128 38.62 -65.03 30.74
C ALA A 1128 38.09 -64.35 29.45
N PRO A 1129 38.12 -65.00 28.27
CA PRO A 1129 37.66 -64.41 27.02
C PRO A 1129 36.25 -64.87 26.64
N GLY A 1130 35.46 -63.95 26.08
CA GLY A 1130 34.46 -64.29 25.06
C GLY A 1130 33.01 -63.89 25.35
N GLY A 1131 32.40 -63.23 24.37
CA GLY A 1131 31.05 -63.61 23.93
C GLY A 1131 29.92 -62.59 24.11
N ALA A 1132 29.70 -61.79 23.06
CA ALA A 1132 28.43 -61.64 22.34
C ALA A 1132 27.14 -61.09 23.02
N THR A 1133 26.65 -60.00 22.39
CA THR A 1133 25.28 -59.74 21.88
C THR A 1133 24.12 -59.28 22.79
N ALA A 1134 23.30 -58.41 22.16
CA ALA A 1134 21.89 -58.04 22.39
C ALA A 1134 21.63 -56.99 23.50
N SER A 1135 21.23 -55.74 23.20
CA SER A 1135 19.99 -55.19 22.60
C SER A 1135 18.81 -55.08 23.58
N ALA A 1136 18.07 -53.96 23.45
CA ALA A 1136 16.79 -53.57 24.09
C ALA A 1136 16.97 -52.78 25.42
N SER A 1137 16.74 -51.46 25.52
CA SER A 1137 15.54 -50.60 25.28
C SER A 1137 14.75 -50.32 26.57
N PHE A 1138 14.33 -49.05 26.71
CA PHE A 1138 13.44 -48.44 27.74
C PHE A 1138 14.10 -48.21 29.12
N GLU A 1139 14.05 -47.03 29.75
CA GLU A 1139 13.26 -45.78 29.62
C GLU A 1139 14.16 -44.55 29.84
#